data_AF-A0A382A627-F1
#
_entry.id   AF-A0A382A627-F1
#
_cell.length_a   1.000
_cell.length_b   1.000
_cell.length_c   1.000
_cell.angle_alpha   90.00
_cell.angle_beta   90.00
_cell.angle_gamma   90.00
#
_symmetry.space_group_name_H-M   'P 1'
#
loop_
_entity.id
_entity.type
_entity.pdbx_description
1 polymer ?
#
loop_
_entity_poly.entity_id
_entity_poly.type
_entity_poly.pdbx_seq_one_letter_code
_entity_poly.pdbx_strand_id
1 'polypeptide(L)'
;MSDKKPLILHPFILAVYPILFYYNLNKNEILFSETLMPMAISFIAILLLLLFLKFIFKETTKAGILLSLILLLFYFYEAIHTDIALYKIGDFVLGVDPNLFWSYGILFTLSTIGLCFWSGKHHKVTEYLNVVSVVLIAFPIIGLASHKMSSEGYKLFPSNQPKQVAIPDNFNYAGPKPDIYYIILDAYMRDDVMNEFWGFNNSEFINSLESRGFYVVPKSRSNYQQTIFSLASSLNMEYLPTDLGIDSPYQFNNIHLIETIEKNRVVNFLKSLGYHYVHLSDNAAETKMNGQADIVITNRKYTSFFSQYLLSKTILKKNKFFSLNAVQDKRDNIIYGFNKLEEIPKKNIPTFTFAHFLMPHSPSAFDENGDIPIQSTPAVEKYFNEVLYANKKINQLVDYILANSEKPPIILIQGDHGYLSQAPKIPNTTQIKKSYSNLSAYYLPGTGKDKLYETITPANSFRLIFDHYFGTQLGLLEDISYYSIPHTFWSAKFSRPKESSGARKFISIPDEDLLFHGPSAWTNSLEKTILEKPDFVEAHIMLGKYYAESQRFPEAIAAWEKALYLNSDSTWAYIYLAEHYIQVRNFSMALKITQRAISVNPNVAENHALLGKVFLSLKDKEKALSSYEKAALISPSSINYMNLGSAYAVFGLSKKAKSNWRKSIKSNPSNHEAYFNLGRIFSETKNYEEAIKFYQKAIEQKPDYLKVFYNLGIIYSILNKTNEAVEYYQKVLALNPNHMLAHFALGNVLLKSNKPESALLEYKKAIKLNPDHIPSIVNLGHTLFVLGQSDQAQKT
;
A
#
# COMPACT_ATOMS: atom_id res chain seq x y z
N MET A 1 29.71 -11.69 58.45
CA MET A 1 28.80 -10.89 57.61
C MET A 1 27.59 -11.75 57.33
N SER A 2 26.38 -11.29 57.68
CA SER A 2 25.15 -12.09 57.48
C SER A 2 25.01 -12.48 56.01
N ASP A 3 24.74 -13.75 55.73
CA ASP A 3 24.32 -14.23 54.41
C ASP A 3 23.03 -13.51 53.99
N LYS A 4 23.18 -12.35 53.34
CA LYS A 4 22.06 -11.67 52.71
C LYS A 4 21.58 -12.58 51.60
N LYS A 5 20.34 -13.07 51.72
CA LYS A 5 19.70 -13.85 50.65
C LYS A 5 19.81 -13.04 49.35
N PRO A 6 20.33 -13.62 48.26
CA PRO A 6 20.49 -12.91 47.00
C PRO A 6 19.12 -12.47 46.49
N LEU A 7 19.02 -11.20 46.06
CA LEU A 7 17.82 -10.65 45.45
C LEU A 7 17.59 -11.34 44.10
N ILE A 8 16.35 -11.69 43.78
CA ILE A 8 16.02 -12.43 42.55
C ILE A 8 15.25 -11.49 41.63
N LEU A 9 15.97 -10.73 40.82
CA LEU A 9 15.38 -9.76 39.89
C LEU A 9 15.25 -10.32 38.47
N HIS A 10 16.19 -11.19 38.08
CA HIS A 10 16.34 -11.63 36.70
C HIS A 10 15.07 -12.22 36.05
N PRO A 11 14.19 -13.01 36.70
CA PRO A 11 12.98 -13.50 36.06
C PRO A 11 11.98 -12.37 35.77
N PHE A 12 11.88 -11.37 36.64
CA PHE A 12 11.00 -10.21 36.45
C PHE A 12 11.51 -9.28 35.36
N ILE A 13 12.83 -9.08 35.28
CA ILE A 13 13.43 -8.28 34.21
C ILE A 13 13.28 -8.99 32.86
N LEU A 14 13.52 -10.31 32.81
CA LEU A 14 13.33 -11.12 31.60
C LEU A 14 11.85 -11.27 31.19
N ALA A 15 10.91 -10.97 32.07
CA ALA A 15 9.49 -10.82 31.73
C ALA A 15 9.21 -9.64 30.80
N VAL A 16 9.84 -8.52 31.15
CA VAL A 16 9.56 -7.19 30.61
C VAL A 16 10.47 -6.92 29.41
N TYR A 17 11.70 -7.43 29.46
CA TYR A 17 12.72 -7.20 28.43
C TYR A 17 12.23 -7.53 27.01
N PRO A 18 11.65 -8.72 26.71
CA PRO A 18 11.19 -9.03 25.34
C PRO A 18 10.11 -8.06 24.87
N ILE A 19 9.21 -7.65 25.77
CA ILE A 19 8.14 -6.69 25.45
C ILE A 19 8.73 -5.34 25.07
N LEU A 20 9.65 -4.81 25.88
CA LEU A 20 10.33 -3.54 25.59
C LEU A 20 11.25 -3.65 24.36
N PHE A 21 11.87 -4.80 24.14
CA PHE A 21 12.69 -5.07 22.97
C PHE A 21 11.86 -5.00 21.68
N TYR A 22 10.75 -5.75 21.62
CA TYR A 22 9.86 -5.72 20.46
C TYR A 22 9.16 -4.38 20.30
N TYR A 23 8.84 -3.69 21.40
CA TYR A 23 8.35 -2.31 21.34
C TYR A 23 9.40 -1.37 20.74
N ASN A 24 10.66 -1.42 21.20
CA ASN A 24 11.73 -0.57 20.68
C ASN A 24 11.99 -0.77 19.17
N LEU A 25 11.70 -1.97 18.63
CA LEU A 25 11.73 -2.23 17.18
C LEU A 25 10.59 -1.56 16.41
N ASN A 26 9.46 -1.27 17.06
CA ASN A 26 8.23 -0.74 16.46
C ASN A 26 7.80 0.62 17.06
N LYS A 27 8.68 1.28 17.82
CA LYS A 27 8.37 2.47 18.64
C LYS A 27 7.87 3.68 17.85
N ASN A 28 8.07 3.68 16.54
CA ASN A 28 7.66 4.75 15.64
C ASN A 28 6.25 4.53 15.05
N GLU A 29 5.65 3.36 15.28
CA GLU A 29 4.34 2.96 14.75
C GLU A 29 3.34 2.60 15.87
N ILE A 30 3.84 2.28 17.07
CA ILE A 30 3.05 1.78 18.19
C ILE A 30 3.19 2.72 19.38
N LEU A 31 2.06 3.03 20.04
CA LEU A 31 2.06 3.81 21.29
C LEU A 31 2.63 2.99 22.45
N PHE A 32 3.40 3.63 23.34
CA PHE A 32 3.99 2.95 24.50
C PHE A 32 2.94 2.32 25.43
N SER A 33 1.74 2.90 25.51
CA SER A 33 0.61 2.40 26.30
C SER A 33 0.23 0.96 25.96
N GLU A 34 0.50 0.50 24.73
CA GLU A 34 0.23 -0.87 24.29
C GLU A 34 1.10 -1.93 24.98
N THR A 35 2.23 -1.50 25.56
CA THR A 35 3.13 -2.40 26.28
C THR A 35 2.64 -2.69 27.70
N LEU A 36 1.81 -1.82 28.28
CA LEU A 36 1.44 -1.86 29.70
C LEU A 36 0.68 -3.13 30.07
N MET A 37 -0.33 -3.51 29.28
CA MET A 37 -1.14 -4.70 29.54
C MET A 37 -0.33 -6.00 29.39
N PRO A 38 0.45 -6.23 28.31
CA PRO A 38 1.38 -7.35 28.23
C PRO A 38 2.38 -7.42 29.38
N MET A 39 2.94 -6.28 29.81
CA MET A 39 3.86 -6.22 30.94
C MET A 39 3.18 -6.63 32.25
N ALA A 40 1.98 -6.11 32.51
CA ALA A 40 1.20 -6.45 33.70
C ALA A 40 0.84 -7.94 33.74
N ILE A 41 0.33 -8.49 32.63
CA ILE A 41 0.01 -9.93 32.51
C ILE A 41 1.26 -10.78 32.77
N SER A 42 2.38 -10.43 32.14
CA SER A 42 3.65 -11.17 32.28
C SER A 42 4.16 -11.13 33.71
N PHE A 43 4.10 -9.96 34.35
CA PHE A 43 4.55 -9.77 35.73
C PHE A 43 3.72 -10.63 36.70
N ILE A 44 2.39 -10.62 36.56
CA ILE A 44 1.48 -11.44 37.39
C ILE A 44 1.75 -12.94 37.16
N ALA A 45 1.87 -13.37 35.91
CA ALA A 45 2.13 -14.77 35.58
C ALA A 45 3.44 -15.28 36.18
N ILE A 46 4.50 -14.45 36.16
CA ILE A 46 5.82 -14.79 36.68
C ILE A 46 5.84 -14.79 38.19
N LEU A 47 5.12 -13.87 38.84
CA LEU A 47 4.96 -13.90 40.29
C LEU A 47 4.31 -15.22 40.73
N LEU A 48 3.23 -15.63 40.08
CA LEU A 48 2.53 -16.90 40.38
C LEU A 48 3.41 -18.11 40.11
N LEU A 49 4.11 -18.17 38.97
CA LEU A 49 5.05 -19.24 38.63
C LEU A 49 6.22 -19.31 39.62
N LEU A 50 6.75 -18.17 40.05
CA LEU A 50 7.82 -18.13 41.04
C LEU A 50 7.36 -18.68 42.39
N LEU A 51 6.14 -18.33 42.84
CA LEU A 51 5.55 -18.87 44.07
C LEU A 51 5.35 -20.39 43.98
N PHE A 52 4.86 -20.88 42.84
CA PHE A 52 4.69 -22.31 42.58
C PHE A 52 6.03 -23.07 42.55
N LEU A 53 7.03 -22.57 41.83
CA LEU A 53 8.35 -23.19 41.76
C LEU A 53 9.08 -23.10 43.11
N LYS A 54 8.90 -22.02 43.87
CA LYS A 54 9.41 -21.90 45.24
C LYS A 54 8.80 -22.98 46.14
N PHE A 55 7.53 -23.31 45.99
CA PHE A 55 6.90 -24.41 46.72
C PHE A 55 7.55 -25.75 46.40
N ILE A 56 7.87 -26.01 45.12
CA ILE A 56 8.54 -27.25 44.68
C ILE A 56 9.97 -27.35 45.21
N PHE A 57 10.80 -26.33 44.96
CA PHE A 57 12.23 -26.37 45.31
C PHE A 57 12.52 -26.05 46.77
N LYS A 58 11.55 -25.49 47.51
CA LYS A 58 11.72 -24.87 48.84
C LYS A 58 12.80 -23.78 48.89
N GLU A 59 13.29 -23.36 47.74
CA GLU A 59 14.42 -22.46 47.57
C GLU A 59 14.18 -21.50 46.41
N THR A 60 14.27 -20.21 46.70
CA THR A 60 13.90 -19.16 45.75
C THR A 60 14.90 -19.02 44.60
N THR A 61 16.20 -19.23 44.84
CA THR A 61 17.24 -19.09 43.80
C THR A 61 17.11 -20.13 42.70
N LYS A 62 16.83 -21.39 43.07
CA LYS A 62 16.60 -22.48 42.10
C LYS A 62 15.33 -22.23 41.28
N ALA A 63 14.26 -21.81 41.95
CA ALA A 63 13.02 -21.41 41.31
C ALA A 63 13.23 -20.26 40.30
N GLY A 64 14.01 -19.24 40.68
CA GLY A 64 14.34 -18.11 39.79
C GLY A 64 15.12 -18.54 38.55
N ILE A 65 16.15 -19.38 38.70
CA ILE A 65 16.98 -19.86 37.57
C ILE A 65 16.11 -20.62 36.57
N LEU A 66 15.30 -21.57 37.04
CA LEU A 66 14.41 -22.32 36.15
C LEU A 66 13.40 -21.40 35.46
N LEU A 67 12.80 -20.47 36.21
CA LEU A 67 11.83 -19.52 35.65
C LEU A 67 12.42 -18.65 34.55
N SER A 68 13.69 -18.28 34.66
CA SER A 68 14.37 -17.50 33.61
C SER A 68 14.63 -18.31 32.35
N LEU A 69 14.95 -19.60 32.50
CA LEU A 69 15.04 -20.52 31.37
C LEU A 69 13.68 -20.67 30.68
N ILE A 70 12.60 -20.83 31.45
CA ILE A 70 11.24 -20.90 30.92
C ILE A 70 10.92 -19.63 30.11
N LEU A 71 11.22 -18.44 30.65
CA LEU A 71 10.92 -17.17 29.98
C LEU A 71 11.71 -16.99 28.68
N LEU A 72 12.99 -17.38 28.68
CA LEU A 72 13.82 -17.37 27.48
C LEU A 72 13.18 -18.25 26.40
N LEU A 73 12.79 -19.48 26.74
CA LEU A 73 12.16 -20.40 25.80
C LEU A 73 10.78 -19.90 25.34
N PHE A 74 10.01 -19.28 26.24
CA PHE A 74 8.68 -18.76 25.96
C PHE A 74 8.71 -17.63 24.94
N TYR A 75 9.54 -16.60 25.13
CA TYR A 75 9.56 -15.39 24.29
C TYR A 75 10.41 -15.48 23.01
N PHE A 76 11.32 -16.45 22.93
CA PHE A 76 12.17 -16.68 21.76
C PHE A 76 11.76 -17.89 20.94
N TYR A 77 10.55 -18.42 21.19
CA TYR A 77 10.02 -19.60 20.51
C TYR A 77 10.08 -19.49 18.99
N GLU A 78 9.62 -18.36 18.42
CA GLU A 78 9.61 -18.18 16.96
C GLU A 78 11.02 -18.13 16.39
N ALA A 79 11.94 -17.36 16.99
CA ALA A 79 13.32 -17.26 16.52
C ALA A 79 14.04 -18.61 16.52
N ILE A 80 13.89 -19.38 17.61
CA ILE A 80 14.45 -20.72 17.76
C ILE A 80 13.83 -21.66 16.71
N HIS A 81 12.51 -21.59 16.50
CA HIS A 81 11.82 -22.41 15.51
C HIS A 81 12.24 -22.08 14.07
N THR A 82 12.30 -20.80 13.69
CA THR A 82 12.63 -20.40 12.31
C THR A 82 14.06 -20.70 11.93
N ASP A 83 15.02 -20.45 12.83
CA ASP A 83 16.45 -20.60 12.51
C ASP A 83 16.88 -22.08 12.51
N ILE A 84 16.30 -22.90 13.40
CA ILE A 84 16.61 -24.34 13.47
C ILE A 84 15.88 -25.13 12.37
N ALA A 85 14.62 -24.78 12.06
CA ALA A 85 13.86 -25.49 11.01
C ALA A 85 14.44 -25.28 9.59
N LEU A 86 15.27 -24.26 9.39
CA LEU A 86 15.93 -23.98 8.11
C LEU A 86 17.34 -24.58 8.02
N TYR A 87 17.88 -25.16 9.10
CA TYR A 87 19.23 -25.70 9.11
C TYR A 87 19.26 -27.12 8.53
N LYS A 88 19.83 -27.25 7.32
CA LYS A 88 20.11 -28.55 6.68
C LYS A 88 21.53 -28.98 6.96
N ILE A 89 21.70 -30.22 7.44
CA ILE A 89 23.01 -30.88 7.52
C ILE A 89 23.05 -31.94 6.41
N GLY A 90 23.67 -31.61 5.27
CA GLY A 90 23.59 -32.43 4.07
C GLY A 90 22.16 -32.48 3.50
N ASP A 91 21.70 -33.67 3.12
CA ASP A 91 20.29 -33.91 2.71
C ASP A 91 19.34 -34.07 3.91
N PHE A 92 19.87 -34.07 5.13
CA PHE A 92 19.09 -34.25 6.34
C PHE A 92 18.46 -32.90 6.75
N VAL A 93 17.15 -32.81 6.58
CA VAL A 93 16.34 -31.79 7.25
C VAL A 93 16.15 -32.29 8.67
N LEU A 94 16.63 -31.54 9.66
CA LEU A 94 16.20 -31.72 11.05
C LEU A 94 14.69 -31.45 11.07
N GLY A 95 13.90 -32.51 10.92
CA GLY A 95 12.45 -32.51 11.12
C GLY A 95 12.18 -32.29 12.59
N VAL A 96 12.45 -31.08 13.06
CA VAL A 96 12.12 -30.68 14.42
C VAL A 96 10.60 -30.72 14.51
N ASP A 97 10.08 -31.35 15.57
CA ASP A 97 8.67 -31.31 15.93
C ASP A 97 8.10 -29.92 15.59
N PRO A 98 7.04 -29.82 14.76
CA PRO A 98 6.45 -28.53 14.38
C PRO A 98 6.08 -27.65 15.57
N ASN A 99 6.00 -28.23 16.77
CA ASN A 99 5.64 -27.54 18.01
C ASN A 99 6.79 -27.38 19.00
N LEU A 100 7.99 -27.94 18.76
CA LEU A 100 9.13 -27.95 19.70
C LEU A 100 8.75 -28.44 21.11
N PHE A 101 7.61 -29.12 21.26
CA PHE A 101 6.97 -29.35 22.55
C PHE A 101 7.76 -30.36 23.35
N TRP A 102 8.17 -31.45 22.69
CA TRP A 102 8.95 -32.51 23.34
C TRP A 102 10.37 -32.08 23.67
N SER A 103 11.05 -31.33 22.80
CA SER A 103 12.40 -30.83 23.08
C SER A 103 12.41 -29.84 24.24
N TYR A 104 11.40 -28.97 24.33
CA TYR A 104 11.26 -28.03 25.44
C TYR A 104 10.86 -28.75 26.73
N GLY A 105 9.98 -29.74 26.65
CA GLY A 105 9.60 -30.59 27.77
C GLY A 105 10.78 -31.38 28.33
N ILE A 106 11.63 -31.96 27.47
CA ILE A 106 12.86 -32.65 27.87
C ILE A 106 13.83 -31.67 28.50
N LEU A 107 14.10 -30.52 27.87
CA LEU A 107 15.03 -29.53 28.41
C LEU A 107 14.56 -28.99 29.77
N PHE A 108 13.26 -28.72 29.91
CA PHE A 108 12.65 -28.33 31.17
C PHE A 108 12.80 -29.41 32.25
N THR A 109 12.51 -30.67 31.90
CA THR A 109 12.60 -31.80 32.83
C THR A 109 14.04 -32.03 33.29
N LEU A 110 14.99 -32.07 32.35
CA LEU A 110 16.42 -32.22 32.65
C LEU A 110 16.95 -31.05 33.49
N SER A 111 16.53 -29.82 33.19
CA SER A 111 16.92 -28.64 33.96
C SER A 111 16.34 -28.67 35.38
N THR A 112 15.09 -29.12 35.53
CA THR A 112 14.42 -29.29 36.82
C THR A 112 15.12 -30.35 37.67
N ILE A 113 15.38 -31.52 37.09
CA ILE A 113 16.13 -32.61 37.74
C ILE A 113 17.52 -32.12 38.14
N GLY A 114 18.27 -31.51 37.21
CA GLY A 114 19.59 -30.94 37.47
C GLY A 114 19.59 -29.94 38.64
N LEU A 115 18.58 -29.06 38.71
CA LEU A 115 18.43 -28.09 39.79
C LEU A 115 18.05 -28.73 41.14
N CYS A 116 17.23 -29.79 41.14
CA CYS A 116 16.92 -30.56 42.35
C CYS A 116 18.18 -31.15 42.98
N PHE A 117 19.08 -31.70 42.15
CA PHE A 117 20.31 -32.34 42.61
C PHE A 117 21.51 -31.39 42.72
N TRP A 118 21.38 -30.14 42.29
CA TRP A 118 22.47 -29.16 42.40
C TRP A 118 22.60 -28.61 43.83
N SER A 119 23.71 -28.97 44.48
CA SER A 119 24.11 -28.50 45.82
C SER A 119 25.19 -27.41 45.81
N GLY A 120 25.54 -26.87 44.63
CA GLY A 120 26.62 -25.89 44.43
C GLY A 120 26.21 -24.43 44.63
N LYS A 121 27.04 -23.48 44.17
CA LYS A 121 26.88 -22.02 44.40
C LYS A 121 25.83 -21.36 43.50
N HIS A 122 24.57 -21.82 43.53
CA HIS A 122 23.46 -21.25 42.73
C HIS A 122 23.17 -19.77 43.01
N HIS A 123 23.52 -19.25 44.20
CA HIS A 123 23.46 -17.82 44.50
C HIS A 123 24.34 -16.98 43.57
N LYS A 124 25.54 -17.47 43.19
CA LYS A 124 26.42 -16.77 42.24
C LYS A 124 25.84 -16.72 40.83
N VAL A 125 25.12 -17.78 40.42
CA VAL A 125 24.42 -17.78 39.14
C VAL A 125 23.24 -16.83 39.15
N THR A 126 22.53 -16.72 40.28
CA THR A 126 21.48 -15.69 40.46
C THR A 126 22.06 -14.28 40.34
N GLU A 127 23.20 -13.99 40.98
CA GLU A 127 23.91 -12.71 40.86
C GLU A 127 24.31 -12.42 39.41
N TYR A 128 24.88 -13.42 38.72
CA TYR A 128 25.25 -13.29 37.30
C TYR A 128 24.03 -13.01 36.41
N LEU A 129 22.93 -13.77 36.59
CA LEU A 129 21.70 -13.57 35.81
C LEU A 129 21.06 -12.22 36.10
N ASN A 130 21.13 -11.70 37.33
CA ASN A 130 20.69 -10.34 37.63
C ASN A 130 21.48 -9.32 36.79
N VAL A 131 22.82 -9.41 36.78
CA VAL A 131 23.67 -8.52 35.98
C VAL A 131 23.32 -8.62 34.51
N VAL A 132 23.24 -9.84 33.95
CA VAL A 132 22.89 -10.05 32.54
C VAL A 132 21.52 -9.47 32.21
N SER A 133 20.50 -9.69 33.05
CA SER A 133 19.16 -9.18 32.81
C SER A 133 19.09 -7.65 32.83
N VAL A 134 19.84 -7.00 33.73
CA VAL A 134 19.96 -5.53 33.79
C VAL A 134 20.64 -4.99 32.53
N VAL A 135 21.71 -5.64 32.07
CA VAL A 135 22.38 -5.27 30.81
C VAL A 135 21.42 -5.42 29.62
N LEU A 136 20.66 -6.51 29.55
CA LEU A 136 19.71 -6.74 28.47
C LEU A 136 18.61 -5.67 28.41
N ILE A 137 18.00 -5.31 29.54
CA ILE A 137 16.93 -4.30 29.57
C ILE A 137 17.46 -2.86 29.38
N ALA A 138 18.74 -2.61 29.64
CA ALA A 138 19.34 -1.30 29.40
C ALA A 138 19.29 -0.91 27.91
N PHE A 139 19.52 -1.84 26.98
CA PHE A 139 19.48 -1.56 25.54
C PHE A 139 18.15 -0.97 25.05
N PRO A 140 16.98 -1.62 25.27
CA PRO A 140 15.71 -1.03 24.87
C PRO A 140 15.42 0.26 25.65
N ILE A 141 15.73 0.35 26.95
CA ILE A 141 15.50 1.59 27.72
C ILE A 141 16.32 2.76 27.14
N ILE A 142 17.60 2.57 26.84
CA ILE A 142 18.45 3.58 26.19
C ILE A 142 17.89 3.93 24.82
N GLY A 143 17.44 2.94 24.04
CA GLY A 143 16.78 3.15 22.75
C GLY A 143 15.50 3.98 22.84
N LEU A 144 14.73 3.83 23.92
CA LEU A 144 13.52 4.61 24.18
C LEU A 144 13.83 6.01 24.69
N ALA A 145 14.79 6.16 25.61
CA ALA A 145 15.23 7.46 26.10
C ALA A 145 15.81 8.31 24.95
N SER A 146 16.69 7.71 24.14
CA SER A 146 17.23 8.36 22.94
C SER A 146 16.13 8.76 21.96
N HIS A 147 15.13 7.90 21.74
CA HIS A 147 14.01 8.23 20.86
C HIS A 147 13.18 9.40 21.39
N LYS A 148 12.79 9.36 22.67
CA LYS A 148 12.03 10.44 23.32
C LYS A 148 12.79 11.78 23.28
N MET A 149 14.09 11.77 23.56
CA MET A 149 14.91 12.98 23.46
C MET A 149 15.02 13.51 22.03
N SER A 150 14.99 12.63 21.02
CA SER A 150 15.00 13.03 19.61
C SER A 150 13.63 13.51 19.09
N SER A 151 12.53 13.12 19.73
CA SER A 151 11.17 13.45 19.28
C SER A 151 10.52 14.63 20.02
N GLU A 152 11.02 15.05 21.19
CA GLU A 152 10.41 16.09 22.05
C GLU A 152 10.38 17.54 21.46
N GLY A 153 10.85 17.75 20.24
CA GLY A 153 10.90 19.09 19.61
C GLY A 153 9.89 19.35 18.49
N TYR A 154 9.27 18.32 17.89
CA TYR A 154 8.48 18.49 16.68
C TYR A 154 6.97 18.52 16.97
N LYS A 155 6.31 19.64 16.63
CA LYS A 155 4.85 19.77 16.60
C LYS A 155 4.43 20.07 15.17
N LEU A 156 3.58 19.22 14.58
CA LEU A 156 3.04 19.40 13.23
C LEU A 156 2.30 20.72 13.07
N PHE A 157 1.56 21.12 14.11
CA PHE A 157 0.85 22.38 14.18
C PHE A 157 1.35 23.18 15.42
N PRO A 158 2.45 23.94 15.29
CA PRO A 158 2.98 24.72 16.42
C PRO A 158 2.01 25.83 16.81
N SER A 159 1.86 26.06 18.12
CA SER A 159 0.94 27.03 18.72
C SER A 159 1.20 28.50 18.35
N ASN A 160 2.35 28.80 17.72
CA ASN A 160 2.85 30.14 17.46
C ASN A 160 2.63 30.64 16.01
N GLN A 161 1.87 29.91 15.19
CA GLN A 161 1.33 30.47 13.93
C GLN A 161 0.10 31.34 14.27
N PRO A 162 -0.03 32.57 13.76
CA PRO A 162 -1.11 33.51 14.11
C PRO A 162 -2.50 33.13 13.53
N LYS A 163 -2.75 31.84 13.33
CA LYS A 163 -4.06 31.26 13.01
C LYS A 163 -4.31 30.03 13.86
N GLN A 164 -4.13 30.14 15.19
CA GLN A 164 -4.98 29.36 16.08
C GLN A 164 -6.42 29.60 15.63
N VAL A 165 -7.25 28.54 15.60
CA VAL A 165 -8.71 28.63 15.43
C VAL A 165 -9.13 29.88 16.20
N ALA A 166 -9.44 30.96 15.49
CA ALA A 166 -9.75 32.24 16.10
C ALA A 166 -11.17 32.07 16.64
N ILE A 167 -11.29 31.28 17.70
CA ILE A 167 -12.37 31.36 18.64
C ILE A 167 -12.19 32.77 19.21
N PRO A 168 -13.10 33.72 18.92
CA PRO A 168 -12.96 35.06 19.47
C PRO A 168 -12.74 34.99 20.98
N ASP A 169 -11.89 35.85 21.56
CA ASP A 169 -11.60 35.82 23.01
C ASP A 169 -12.87 35.92 23.88
N ASN A 170 -13.98 36.38 23.30
CA ASN A 170 -15.31 36.49 23.90
C ASN A 170 -16.36 35.54 23.27
N PHE A 171 -15.95 34.41 22.69
CA PHE A 171 -16.88 33.45 22.07
C PHE A 171 -17.80 32.82 23.12
N ASN A 172 -19.06 33.21 23.11
CA ASN A 172 -20.10 32.65 23.96
C ASN A 172 -21.22 32.09 23.08
N TYR A 173 -21.14 30.79 22.77
CA TYR A 173 -22.15 30.12 21.98
C TYR A 173 -23.35 29.72 22.85
N ALA A 174 -24.47 30.42 22.66
CA ALA A 174 -25.75 30.13 23.32
C ALA A 174 -26.78 29.44 22.38
N GLY A 175 -26.37 29.06 21.16
CA GLY A 175 -27.24 28.45 20.16
C GLY A 175 -27.52 26.96 20.40
N PRO A 176 -28.35 26.33 19.54
CA PRO A 176 -28.68 24.91 19.66
C PRO A 176 -27.44 24.03 19.48
N LYS A 177 -27.33 22.96 20.27
CA LYS A 177 -26.24 21.98 20.18
C LYS A 177 -26.80 20.66 19.63
N PRO A 178 -26.83 20.47 18.29
CA PRO A 178 -27.22 19.20 17.70
C PRO A 178 -26.13 18.15 17.94
N ASP A 179 -26.50 16.87 17.94
CA ASP A 179 -25.51 15.79 17.87
C ASP A 179 -24.77 15.86 16.53
N ILE A 180 -23.47 15.60 16.57
CA ILE A 180 -22.60 15.64 15.40
C ILE A 180 -21.98 14.25 15.22
N TYR A 181 -22.23 13.63 14.07
CA TYR A 181 -21.68 12.34 13.70
C TYR A 181 -20.68 12.51 12.56
N TYR A 182 -19.44 12.08 12.78
CA TYR A 182 -18.39 12.00 11.76
C TYR A 182 -18.00 10.54 11.57
N ILE A 183 -18.62 9.93 10.57
CA ILE A 183 -18.51 8.51 10.24
C ILE A 183 -17.55 8.37 9.07
N ILE A 184 -16.39 7.76 9.31
CA ILE A 184 -15.38 7.45 8.31
C ILE A 184 -15.50 6.00 7.86
N LEU A 185 -15.57 5.79 6.56
CA LEU A 185 -15.48 4.49 5.90
C LEU A 185 -14.15 4.40 5.17
N ASP A 186 -13.26 3.54 5.65
CA ASP A 186 -11.92 3.36 5.09
C ASP A 186 -11.96 3.02 3.59
N ALA A 187 -11.18 3.71 2.78
CA ALA A 187 -11.05 3.52 1.34
C ALA A 187 -12.37 3.56 0.54
N TYR A 188 -13.43 4.17 1.08
CA TYR A 188 -14.73 4.24 0.39
C TYR A 188 -14.70 5.32 -0.70
N MET A 189 -14.85 4.88 -1.96
CA MET A 189 -14.77 5.72 -3.15
C MET A 189 -16.12 6.29 -3.63
N ARG A 190 -16.08 7.35 -4.45
CA ARG A 190 -17.27 7.88 -5.16
C ARG A 190 -17.85 6.87 -6.16
N ASP A 191 -19.16 6.93 -6.36
CA ASP A 191 -19.90 6.03 -7.26
C ASP A 191 -19.50 6.21 -8.74
N ASP A 192 -19.28 7.44 -9.19
CA ASP A 192 -18.93 7.74 -10.58
C ASP A 192 -17.60 7.07 -10.98
N VAL A 193 -16.62 7.07 -10.07
CA VAL A 193 -15.31 6.43 -10.28
C VAL A 193 -15.42 4.90 -10.21
N MET A 194 -16.27 4.35 -9.34
CA MET A 194 -16.56 2.90 -9.33
C MET A 194 -17.16 2.46 -10.67
N ASN A 195 -18.11 3.23 -11.19
CA ASN A 195 -18.77 2.93 -12.46
C ASN A 195 -17.83 3.09 -13.66
N GLU A 196 -17.06 4.18 -13.72
CA GLU A 196 -16.12 4.44 -14.82
C GLU A 196 -15.09 3.31 -14.99
N PHE A 197 -14.47 2.88 -13.91
CA PHE A 197 -13.34 1.96 -13.99
C PHE A 197 -13.71 0.48 -13.86
N TRP A 198 -14.88 0.16 -13.30
CA TRP A 198 -15.29 -1.22 -13.05
C TRP A 198 -16.74 -1.53 -13.43
N GLY A 199 -17.51 -0.56 -13.94
CA GLY A 199 -18.93 -0.75 -14.28
C GLY A 199 -19.81 -1.03 -13.05
N PHE A 200 -19.31 -0.75 -11.84
CA PHE A 200 -20.05 -0.97 -10.60
C PHE A 200 -20.96 0.22 -10.34
N ASN A 201 -22.28 0.01 -10.46
CA ASN A 201 -23.27 1.05 -10.24
C ASN A 201 -23.70 1.10 -8.76
N ASN A 202 -23.33 2.18 -8.08
CA ASN A 202 -23.68 2.41 -6.68
C ASN A 202 -24.78 3.49 -6.49
N SER A 203 -25.45 3.91 -7.57
CA SER A 203 -26.41 5.03 -7.55
C SER A 203 -27.62 4.80 -6.64
N GLU A 204 -28.04 3.55 -6.41
CA GLU A 204 -29.12 3.24 -5.46
C GLU A 204 -28.80 3.75 -4.05
N PHE A 205 -27.56 3.57 -3.60
CA PHE A 205 -27.12 4.07 -2.30
C PHE A 205 -27.04 5.59 -2.26
N ILE A 206 -26.56 6.22 -3.34
CA ILE A 206 -26.48 7.69 -3.45
C ILE A 206 -27.90 8.29 -3.39
N ASN A 207 -28.82 7.80 -4.22
CA ASN A 207 -30.22 8.22 -4.24
C ASN A 207 -30.90 8.00 -2.88
N SER A 208 -30.57 6.89 -2.20
CA SER A 208 -31.05 6.57 -0.85
C SER A 208 -30.64 7.64 0.17
N LEU A 209 -29.37 8.09 0.16
CA LEU A 209 -28.91 9.18 1.04
C LEU A 209 -29.57 10.52 0.67
N GLU A 210 -29.63 10.86 -0.62
CA GLU A 210 -30.21 12.12 -1.09
C GLU A 210 -31.70 12.24 -0.73
N SER A 211 -32.46 11.14 -0.86
CA SER A 211 -33.87 11.09 -0.45
C SER A 211 -34.08 11.33 1.05
N ARG A 212 -33.06 11.09 1.87
CA ARG A 212 -33.03 11.40 3.31
C ARG A 212 -32.53 12.81 3.61
N GLY A 213 -32.31 13.63 2.59
CA GLY A 213 -31.90 15.03 2.72
C GLY A 213 -30.39 15.25 2.68
N PHE A 214 -29.57 14.21 2.53
CA PHE A 214 -28.12 14.39 2.36
C PHE A 214 -27.81 15.18 1.08
N TYR A 215 -26.67 15.85 1.09
CA TYR A 215 -25.96 16.28 -0.11
C TYR A 215 -24.76 15.36 -0.29
N VAL A 216 -24.78 14.56 -1.35
CA VAL A 216 -23.64 13.71 -1.72
C VAL A 216 -22.77 14.50 -2.69
N VAL A 217 -21.51 14.72 -2.32
CA VAL A 217 -20.62 15.62 -3.05
C VAL A 217 -20.08 14.92 -4.31
N PRO A 218 -20.43 15.39 -5.52
CA PRO A 218 -20.16 14.66 -6.76
C PRO A 218 -18.67 14.65 -7.16
N LYS A 219 -17.91 15.69 -6.80
CA LYS A 219 -16.47 15.82 -7.10
C LYS A 219 -15.61 15.83 -5.83
N SER A 220 -16.06 15.15 -4.77
CA SER A 220 -15.29 15.05 -3.53
C SER A 220 -13.93 14.39 -3.78
N ARG A 221 -12.90 14.94 -3.11
CA ARG A 221 -11.55 14.39 -3.10
C ARG A 221 -10.98 14.41 -1.69
N SER A 222 -10.28 13.35 -1.31
CA SER A 222 -9.50 13.37 -0.09
C SER A 222 -8.35 14.38 -0.22
N ASN A 223 -8.00 15.05 0.87
CA ASN A 223 -6.84 15.94 0.83
C ASN A 223 -5.52 15.16 0.75
N TYR A 224 -5.50 13.90 1.20
CA TYR A 224 -4.33 13.03 1.18
C TYR A 224 -4.72 11.58 0.86
N GLN A 225 -3.77 10.81 0.32
CA GLN A 225 -4.01 9.41 -0.09
C GLN A 225 -4.04 8.41 1.07
N GLN A 226 -3.47 8.73 2.23
CA GLN A 226 -3.37 7.80 3.36
C GLN A 226 -4.24 8.28 4.52
N THR A 227 -4.89 7.34 5.20
CA THR A 227 -5.74 7.55 6.38
C THR A 227 -5.10 8.49 7.38
N ILE A 228 -3.85 8.21 7.77
CA ILE A 228 -3.14 8.99 8.79
C ILE A 228 -2.99 10.47 8.42
N PHE A 229 -2.75 10.81 7.15
CA PHE A 229 -2.65 12.21 6.72
C PHE A 229 -4.03 12.85 6.55
N SER A 230 -4.97 12.09 5.99
CA SER A 230 -6.34 12.56 5.72
C SER A 230 -7.07 12.90 7.02
N LEU A 231 -6.98 12.03 8.03
CA LEU A 231 -7.55 12.26 9.35
C LEU A 231 -6.82 13.36 10.12
N ALA A 232 -5.47 13.38 10.07
CA ALA A 232 -4.71 14.45 10.72
C ALA A 232 -5.06 15.84 10.17
N SER A 233 -5.34 15.94 8.87
CA SER A 233 -5.75 17.20 8.23
C SER A 233 -7.20 17.56 8.52
N SER A 234 -8.15 16.64 8.28
CA SER A 234 -9.59 16.92 8.41
C SER A 234 -10.00 17.27 9.84
N LEU A 235 -9.51 16.52 10.84
CA LEU A 235 -9.81 16.78 12.25
C LEU A 235 -9.13 18.05 12.81
N ASN A 236 -8.14 18.60 12.09
CA ASN A 236 -7.49 19.85 12.44
C ASN A 236 -7.87 21.02 11.54
N MET A 237 -8.72 20.78 10.53
CA MET A 237 -9.22 21.80 9.59
C MET A 237 -8.09 22.57 8.86
N GLU A 238 -6.97 21.88 8.61
CA GLU A 238 -5.74 22.50 8.10
C GLU A 238 -4.92 21.50 7.28
N TYR A 239 -4.20 21.98 6.28
CA TYR A 239 -3.25 21.18 5.52
C TYR A 239 -1.98 20.88 6.32
N LEU A 240 -1.46 19.67 6.16
CA LEU A 240 -0.17 19.30 6.69
C LEU A 240 0.93 20.16 6.03
N PRO A 241 2.00 20.50 6.78
CA PRO A 241 3.17 21.13 6.20
C PRO A 241 3.68 20.36 4.99
N THR A 242 4.08 21.06 3.94
CA THR A 242 4.58 20.46 2.69
C THR A 242 5.86 19.62 2.89
N ASP A 243 6.53 19.78 4.03
CA ASP A 243 7.61 18.93 4.51
C ASP A 243 7.38 18.63 6.01
N LEU A 244 7.23 17.35 6.35
CA LEU A 244 6.92 16.94 7.71
C LEU A 244 8.13 16.91 8.65
N GLY A 245 9.38 17.04 8.22
CA GLY A 245 10.57 17.09 9.11
C GLY A 245 10.77 15.97 10.16
N ILE A 246 9.88 14.97 10.28
CA ILE A 246 9.80 14.00 11.39
C ILE A 246 10.38 12.63 11.08
N ASP A 247 10.77 12.39 9.82
CA ASP A 247 11.29 11.10 9.40
C ASP A 247 12.83 11.14 9.30
N SER A 248 13.47 10.08 9.79
CA SER A 248 14.90 9.84 9.58
C SER A 248 15.08 9.04 8.27
N PRO A 249 16.23 9.15 7.57
CA PRO A 249 16.60 8.26 6.45
C PRO A 249 16.37 6.77 6.69
N TYR A 250 16.35 6.35 7.96
CA TYR A 250 16.26 4.95 8.33
C TYR A 250 14.90 4.54 8.89
N GLN A 251 14.04 5.49 9.29
CA GLN A 251 12.80 5.21 10.03
C GLN A 251 11.74 6.32 9.86
N PHE A 252 10.51 5.92 9.51
CA PHE A 252 9.33 6.78 9.53
C PHE A 252 8.77 6.89 10.94
N ASN A 253 8.37 8.09 11.36
CA ASN A 253 7.75 8.32 12.66
C ASN A 253 6.28 8.76 12.52
N ASN A 254 5.36 7.83 12.76
CA ASN A 254 3.92 8.10 12.71
C ASN A 254 3.37 8.66 14.02
N ILE A 255 4.13 8.59 15.13
CA ILE A 255 3.63 8.95 16.46
C ILE A 255 3.10 10.38 16.49
N HIS A 256 3.82 11.35 15.92
CA HIS A 256 3.36 12.74 15.90
C HIS A 256 2.03 12.93 15.13
N LEU A 257 1.81 12.17 14.06
CA LEU A 257 0.57 12.21 13.31
C LEU A 257 -0.57 11.54 14.10
N ILE A 258 -0.31 10.39 14.73
CA ILE A 258 -1.26 9.70 15.62
C ILE A 258 -1.66 10.64 16.77
N GLU A 259 -0.70 11.30 17.42
CA GLU A 259 -0.96 12.29 18.47
C GLU A 259 -1.76 13.50 17.97
N THR A 260 -1.58 13.88 16.70
CA THR A 260 -2.32 15.00 16.07
C THR A 260 -3.76 14.63 15.73
N ILE A 261 -4.03 13.36 15.41
CA ILE A 261 -5.38 12.80 15.28
C ILE A 261 -6.02 12.68 16.67
N GLU A 262 -5.27 12.19 17.66
CA GLU A 262 -5.74 12.06 19.04
C GLU A 262 -6.12 13.42 19.63
N LYS A 263 -5.21 14.40 19.55
CA LYS A 263 -5.34 15.75 20.13
C LYS A 263 -5.70 16.78 19.07
N ASN A 264 -6.85 16.61 18.46
CA ASN A 264 -7.26 17.41 17.31
C ASN A 264 -8.10 18.65 17.68
N ARG A 265 -8.11 19.64 16.79
CA ARG A 265 -8.80 20.93 17.01
C ARG A 265 -10.32 20.82 17.01
N VAL A 266 -10.91 19.92 16.22
CA VAL A 266 -12.37 19.71 16.18
C VAL A 266 -12.90 19.26 17.54
N VAL A 267 -12.28 18.25 18.14
CA VAL A 267 -12.62 17.75 19.48
C VAL A 267 -12.42 18.84 20.53
N ASN A 268 -11.26 19.53 20.50
CA ASN A 268 -10.98 20.60 21.46
C ASN A 268 -12.02 21.73 21.42
N PHE A 269 -12.44 22.14 20.22
CA PHE A 269 -13.49 23.14 20.06
C PHE A 269 -14.84 22.65 20.58
N LEU A 270 -15.29 21.46 20.17
CA LEU A 270 -16.60 20.96 20.58
C LEU A 270 -16.67 20.71 22.11
N LYS A 271 -15.58 20.20 22.71
CA LYS A 271 -15.49 20.05 24.17
C LYS A 271 -15.55 21.39 24.90
N SER A 272 -15.00 22.48 24.35
CA SER A 272 -15.13 23.82 24.96
C SER A 272 -16.58 24.33 24.97
N LEU A 273 -17.43 23.80 24.09
CA LEU A 273 -18.87 24.05 24.05
C LEU A 273 -19.69 23.05 24.88
N GLY A 274 -19.03 22.15 25.62
CA GLY A 274 -19.68 21.16 26.48
C GLY A 274 -20.22 19.92 25.75
N TYR A 275 -19.72 19.63 24.53
CA TYR A 275 -20.00 18.35 23.89
C TYR A 275 -19.26 17.21 24.59
N HIS A 276 -19.93 16.06 24.68
CA HIS A 276 -19.28 14.80 25.03
C HIS A 276 -18.69 14.15 23.79
N TYR A 277 -17.42 13.79 23.86
CA TYR A 277 -16.73 13.14 22.76
C TYR A 277 -16.88 11.61 22.82
N VAL A 278 -17.52 11.06 21.80
CA VAL A 278 -17.69 9.61 21.58
C VAL A 278 -16.69 9.17 20.51
N HIS A 279 -15.83 8.23 20.85
CA HIS A 279 -14.80 7.69 19.95
C HIS A 279 -15.03 6.20 19.70
N LEU A 280 -15.21 5.80 18.44
CA LEU A 280 -15.12 4.40 18.06
C LEU A 280 -13.65 4.02 17.92
N SER A 281 -13.19 3.17 18.83
CA SER A 281 -11.91 2.51 18.72
C SER A 281 -12.03 1.43 17.66
N ASP A 282 -11.60 1.72 16.44
CA ASP A 282 -11.10 0.68 15.55
C ASP A 282 -9.70 0.26 16.02
N ASN A 283 -9.05 -0.67 15.35
CA ASN A 283 -7.69 -1.09 15.74
C ASN A 283 -6.63 -0.63 14.75
N ALA A 284 -6.94 0.35 13.91
CA ALA A 284 -5.94 1.06 13.14
C ALA A 284 -5.04 1.85 14.10
N ALA A 285 -3.73 1.87 13.86
CA ALA A 285 -2.79 2.54 14.78
C ALA A 285 -3.15 4.03 14.99
N GLU A 286 -3.77 4.64 13.98
CA GLU A 286 -4.19 6.03 13.87
C GLU A 286 -5.38 6.41 14.76
N THR A 287 -6.32 5.48 14.94
CA THR A 287 -7.66 5.75 15.51
C THR A 287 -8.02 4.81 16.66
N LYS A 288 -7.03 4.08 17.18
CA LYS A 288 -7.26 3.05 18.20
C LYS A 288 -7.70 3.55 19.55
N MET A 289 -7.02 4.54 20.10
CA MET A 289 -7.38 5.12 21.38
C MET A 289 -7.32 6.63 21.23
N ASN A 290 -8.25 7.30 21.90
CA ASN A 290 -8.21 8.73 22.02
C ASN A 290 -8.40 9.11 23.49
N GLY A 291 -7.33 9.60 24.12
CA GLY A 291 -7.33 10.01 25.52
C GLY A 291 -8.26 11.19 25.83
N GLN A 292 -8.81 11.87 24.82
CA GLN A 292 -9.80 12.93 25.00
C GLN A 292 -11.24 12.42 25.03
N ALA A 293 -11.49 11.15 24.68
CA ALA A 293 -12.83 10.58 24.58
C ALA A 293 -13.49 10.44 25.96
N ASP A 294 -14.71 10.97 26.08
CA ASP A 294 -15.55 10.79 27.27
C ASP A 294 -16.25 9.43 27.23
N ILE A 295 -16.51 8.92 26.02
CA ILE A 295 -17.11 7.61 25.77
C ILE A 295 -16.26 6.89 24.71
N VAL A 296 -15.68 5.73 25.08
CA VAL A 296 -14.94 4.87 24.15
C VAL A 296 -15.79 3.66 23.78
N ILE A 297 -16.13 3.54 22.51
CA ILE A 297 -16.78 2.35 21.95
C ILE A 297 -15.67 1.41 21.48
N THR A 298 -15.48 0.29 22.18
CA THR A 298 -14.50 -0.74 21.83
C THR A 298 -15.01 -2.12 22.17
N ASN A 299 -14.73 -3.12 21.34
CA ASN A 299 -15.04 -4.51 21.62
C ASN A 299 -13.88 -5.14 22.41
N ARG A 300 -14.10 -5.34 23.72
CA ARG A 300 -13.08 -5.87 24.66
C ARG A 300 -12.58 -7.28 24.33
N LYS A 301 -13.23 -8.02 23.44
CA LYS A 301 -12.73 -9.33 22.98
C LYS A 301 -11.47 -9.20 22.11
N TYR A 302 -11.21 -8.03 21.53
CA TYR A 302 -10.11 -7.82 20.61
C TYR A 302 -8.75 -7.65 21.33
N THR A 303 -7.69 -8.22 20.72
CA THR A 303 -6.30 -8.08 21.18
C THR A 303 -5.49 -7.15 20.28
N SER A 304 -4.78 -6.18 20.86
CA SER A 304 -4.00 -5.18 20.11
C SER A 304 -3.00 -5.79 19.11
N PHE A 305 -2.74 -5.15 17.96
CA PHE A 305 -1.71 -5.59 17.01
C PHE A 305 -0.34 -5.84 17.66
N PHE A 306 0.08 -5.00 18.61
CA PHE A 306 1.30 -5.24 19.36
C PHE A 306 1.24 -6.50 20.22
N SER A 307 0.12 -6.73 20.93
CA SER A 307 -0.08 -7.96 21.70
C SER A 307 -0.15 -9.20 20.81
N GLN A 308 -0.78 -9.09 19.64
CA GLN A 308 -0.82 -10.14 18.62
C GLN A 308 0.58 -10.47 18.10
N TYR A 309 1.35 -9.44 17.75
CA TYR A 309 2.74 -9.56 17.34
C TYR A 309 3.59 -10.20 18.44
N LEU A 310 3.43 -9.76 19.69
CA LEU A 310 4.13 -10.34 20.83
C LEU A 310 3.75 -11.82 21.02
N LEU A 311 2.46 -12.15 21.01
CA LEU A 311 1.97 -13.53 21.11
C LEU A 311 2.52 -14.40 19.98
N SER A 312 2.65 -13.86 18.78
CA SER A 312 3.24 -14.57 17.64
C SER A 312 4.72 -14.89 17.83
N LYS A 313 5.43 -14.21 18.74
CA LYS A 313 6.82 -14.53 19.13
C LYS A 313 6.90 -15.63 20.17
N THR A 314 5.77 -15.99 20.79
CA THR A 314 5.71 -16.95 21.88
C THR A 314 5.22 -18.33 21.45
N ILE A 315 5.38 -19.32 22.32
CA ILE A 315 4.80 -20.66 22.15
C ILE A 315 3.26 -20.65 22.06
N LEU A 316 2.59 -19.57 22.49
CA LEU A 316 1.13 -19.44 22.44
C LEU A 316 0.58 -19.15 21.03
N LYS A 317 1.43 -18.85 20.04
CA LYS A 317 1.04 -18.53 18.65
C LYS A 317 0.01 -19.51 18.05
N LYS A 318 0.08 -20.80 18.40
CA LYS A 318 -0.78 -21.87 17.84
C LYS A 318 -1.96 -22.27 18.73
N ASN A 319 -2.13 -21.66 19.89
CA ASN A 319 -3.21 -22.03 20.80
C ASN A 319 -4.54 -21.48 20.27
N LYS A 320 -5.57 -22.34 20.15
CA LYS A 320 -6.90 -21.94 19.68
C LYS A 320 -7.55 -20.83 20.52
N PHE A 321 -7.23 -20.75 21.82
CA PHE A 321 -7.68 -19.64 22.68
C PHE A 321 -7.08 -18.29 22.29
N PHE A 322 -5.89 -18.29 21.70
CA PHE A 322 -5.20 -17.11 21.18
C PHE A 322 -5.14 -17.12 19.65
N SER A 323 -6.00 -17.90 18.98
CA SER A 323 -6.04 -18.01 17.52
C SER A 323 -6.54 -16.69 16.95
N LEU A 324 -5.61 -15.90 16.42
CA LEU A 324 -5.83 -14.60 15.83
C LEU A 324 -6.47 -14.74 14.45
N ASN A 325 -7.80 -14.78 14.38
CA ASN A 325 -8.49 -14.62 13.10
C ASN A 325 -8.74 -13.13 12.87
N ALA A 326 -7.75 -12.44 12.32
CA ALA A 326 -7.80 -11.00 12.05
C ALA A 326 -9.05 -10.57 11.26
N VAL A 327 -9.57 -11.44 10.38
CA VAL A 327 -10.81 -11.17 9.62
C VAL A 327 -12.04 -11.23 10.53
N GLN A 328 -12.14 -12.24 11.40
CA GLN A 328 -13.25 -12.33 12.36
C GLN A 328 -13.21 -11.19 13.38
N ASP A 329 -12.01 -10.86 13.88
CA ASP A 329 -11.81 -9.74 14.80
C ASP A 329 -12.26 -8.41 14.18
N LYS A 330 -11.85 -8.16 12.92
CA LYS A 330 -12.31 -7.01 12.13
C LYS A 330 -13.84 -7.00 12.01
N ARG A 331 -14.45 -8.14 11.68
CA ARG A 331 -15.92 -8.28 11.55
C ARG A 331 -16.63 -7.94 12.86
N ASP A 332 -16.22 -8.53 13.96
CA ASP A 332 -16.84 -8.35 15.27
C ASP A 332 -16.75 -6.90 15.73
N ASN A 333 -15.61 -6.23 15.50
CA ASN A 333 -15.43 -4.81 15.80
C ASN A 333 -16.38 -3.91 15.00
N ILE A 334 -16.50 -4.16 13.69
CA ILE A 334 -17.38 -3.38 12.80
C ILE A 334 -18.86 -3.55 13.20
N ILE A 335 -19.32 -4.79 13.37
CA ILE A 335 -20.71 -5.06 13.79
C ILE A 335 -21.00 -4.42 15.15
N TYR A 336 -20.09 -4.58 16.11
CA TYR A 336 -20.22 -3.98 17.44
C TYR A 336 -20.30 -2.45 17.36
N GLY A 337 -19.45 -1.82 16.55
CA GLY A 337 -19.44 -0.38 16.33
C GLY A 337 -20.78 0.14 15.84
N PHE A 338 -21.33 -0.43 14.76
CA PHE A 338 -22.65 -0.04 14.22
C PHE A 338 -23.75 -0.17 15.28
N ASN A 339 -23.81 -1.31 15.98
CA ASN A 339 -24.83 -1.53 17.02
C ASN A 339 -24.72 -0.53 18.17
N LYS A 340 -23.51 -0.10 18.54
CA LYS A 340 -23.30 0.87 19.62
C LYS A 340 -23.56 2.31 19.22
N LEU A 341 -23.40 2.65 17.95
CA LEU A 341 -23.76 3.98 17.45
C LEU A 341 -25.27 4.24 17.53
N GLU A 342 -26.11 3.20 17.40
CA GLU A 342 -27.57 3.31 17.62
C GLU A 342 -27.95 3.66 19.07
N GLU A 343 -27.05 3.50 20.04
CA GLU A 343 -27.32 3.89 21.43
C GLU A 343 -27.09 5.40 21.68
N ILE A 344 -26.43 6.11 20.75
CA ILE A 344 -26.03 7.51 20.93
C ILE A 344 -27.20 8.50 20.89
N PRO A 345 -28.14 8.46 19.93
CA PRO A 345 -29.25 9.42 19.87
C PRO A 345 -30.12 9.49 21.13
N LYS A 346 -30.09 8.42 21.95
CA LYS A 346 -30.85 8.32 23.22
C LYS A 346 -30.21 9.09 24.38
N LYS A 347 -29.08 9.76 24.16
CA LYS A 347 -28.37 10.51 25.20
C LYS A 347 -28.89 11.95 25.24
N ASN A 348 -29.26 12.41 26.43
CA ASN A 348 -29.76 13.78 26.64
C ASN A 348 -28.63 14.84 26.71
N ILE A 349 -27.47 14.55 26.15
CA ILE A 349 -26.26 15.39 26.21
C ILE A 349 -25.73 15.52 24.79
N PRO A 350 -25.38 16.73 24.31
CA PRO A 350 -24.85 16.90 22.96
C PRO A 350 -23.55 16.11 22.78
N THR A 351 -23.50 15.29 21.72
CA THR A 351 -22.37 14.41 21.43
C THR A 351 -21.66 14.79 20.14
N PHE A 352 -20.33 14.67 20.15
CA PHE A 352 -19.53 14.59 18.94
C PHE A 352 -19.06 13.15 18.81
N THR A 353 -19.54 12.44 17.79
CA THR A 353 -19.22 11.04 17.56
C THR A 353 -18.26 10.91 16.39
N PHE A 354 -17.02 10.56 16.67
CA PHE A 354 -16.06 10.18 15.64
C PHE A 354 -16.00 8.65 15.54
N ALA A 355 -16.39 8.12 14.39
CA ALA A 355 -16.44 6.69 14.16
C ALA A 355 -15.71 6.31 12.89
N HIS A 356 -14.55 5.69 13.01
CA HIS A 356 -13.81 5.17 11.87
C HIS A 356 -14.02 3.65 11.75
N PHE A 357 -14.52 3.22 10.58
CA PHE A 357 -14.74 1.83 10.26
C PHE A 357 -13.74 1.42 9.18
N LEU A 358 -12.97 0.37 9.46
CA LEU A 358 -12.04 -0.26 8.51
C LEU A 358 -12.78 -1.03 7.40
N MET A 359 -13.70 -0.39 6.69
CA MET A 359 -14.41 -0.97 5.56
C MET A 359 -14.83 0.11 4.54
N PRO A 360 -14.76 -0.21 3.23
CA PRO A 360 -14.15 -1.40 2.63
C PRO A 360 -12.62 -1.43 2.75
N HIS A 361 -12.03 -2.50 3.30
CA HIS A 361 -10.56 -2.57 3.46
C HIS A 361 -10.05 -4.01 3.43
N SER A 362 -8.89 -4.26 2.81
CA SER A 362 -8.31 -5.61 2.75
C SER A 362 -7.58 -5.98 4.06
N PRO A 363 -7.72 -7.20 4.60
CA PRO A 363 -8.55 -8.29 4.10
C PRO A 363 -10.05 -8.01 4.31
N SER A 364 -10.85 -8.27 3.28
CA SER A 364 -12.29 -8.02 3.32
C SER A 364 -12.94 -8.87 4.40
N ALA A 365 -13.69 -8.20 5.27
CA ALA A 365 -14.39 -8.83 6.37
C ALA A 365 -15.74 -9.39 5.92
N PHE A 366 -16.40 -8.76 4.96
CA PHE A 366 -17.78 -9.06 4.59
C PHE A 366 -17.93 -9.27 3.08
N ASP A 367 -18.79 -10.21 2.68
CA ASP A 367 -19.45 -10.15 1.38
C ASP A 367 -20.73 -9.29 1.45
N GLU A 368 -21.50 -9.22 0.36
CA GLU A 368 -22.70 -8.38 0.24
C GLU A 368 -23.80 -8.75 1.25
N ASN A 369 -23.86 -10.03 1.66
CA ASN A 369 -24.86 -10.53 2.60
C ASN A 369 -24.41 -10.35 4.06
N GLY A 370 -23.12 -10.03 4.25
CA GLY A 370 -22.49 -9.90 5.56
C GLY A 370 -21.78 -11.18 6.02
N ASP A 371 -21.60 -12.18 5.16
CA ASP A 371 -20.86 -13.40 5.45
C ASP A 371 -19.36 -13.24 5.17
N ILE A 372 -18.53 -14.22 5.52
CA ILE A 372 -17.08 -14.17 5.26
C ILE A 372 -16.85 -14.42 3.76
N PRO A 373 -16.13 -13.55 3.04
CA PRO A 373 -15.91 -13.74 1.60
C PRO A 373 -15.21 -15.05 1.27
N ILE A 374 -15.64 -15.68 0.17
CA ILE A 374 -14.98 -16.88 -0.36
C ILE A 374 -13.54 -16.52 -0.75
N GLN A 375 -12.58 -17.35 -0.32
CA GLN A 375 -11.16 -17.04 -0.47
C GLN A 375 -10.73 -16.88 -1.94
N SER A 376 -11.32 -17.65 -2.86
CA SER A 376 -11.04 -17.60 -4.30
C SER A 376 -11.64 -16.39 -5.02
N THR A 377 -12.55 -15.63 -4.40
CA THR A 377 -13.15 -14.45 -5.04
C THR A 377 -12.08 -13.38 -5.34
N PRO A 378 -12.09 -12.77 -6.54
CA PRO A 378 -11.19 -11.68 -6.90
C PRO A 378 -11.20 -10.52 -5.89
N ALA A 379 -10.05 -9.88 -5.66
CA ALA A 379 -9.92 -8.83 -4.65
C ALA A 379 -10.84 -7.62 -4.90
N VAL A 380 -11.00 -7.23 -6.17
CA VAL A 380 -11.89 -6.13 -6.58
C VAL A 380 -13.35 -6.48 -6.31
N GLU A 381 -13.77 -7.72 -6.55
CA GLU A 381 -15.13 -8.17 -6.27
C GLU A 381 -15.39 -8.22 -4.76
N LYS A 382 -14.42 -8.68 -3.95
CA LYS A 382 -14.50 -8.61 -2.49
C LYS A 382 -14.65 -7.18 -1.97
N TYR A 383 -13.93 -6.23 -2.57
CA TYR A 383 -14.05 -4.80 -2.24
C TYR A 383 -15.49 -4.30 -2.49
N PHE A 384 -16.06 -4.57 -3.67
CA PHE A 384 -17.43 -4.14 -3.98
C PHE A 384 -18.51 -4.83 -3.15
N ASN A 385 -18.32 -6.11 -2.80
CA ASN A 385 -19.22 -6.81 -1.89
C ASN A 385 -19.19 -6.16 -0.49
N GLU A 386 -18.01 -5.76 0.00
CA GLU A 386 -17.88 -5.06 1.28
C GLU A 386 -18.46 -3.63 1.21
N VAL A 387 -18.40 -2.96 0.05
CA VAL A 387 -19.10 -1.68 -0.23
C VAL A 387 -20.62 -1.85 -0.12
N LEU A 388 -21.20 -2.87 -0.76
CA LEU A 388 -22.64 -3.15 -0.68
C LEU A 388 -23.09 -3.40 0.76
N TYR A 389 -22.29 -4.13 1.53
CA TYR A 389 -22.59 -4.36 2.95
C TYR A 389 -22.47 -3.07 3.78
N ALA A 390 -21.46 -2.23 3.53
CA ALA A 390 -21.36 -0.89 4.14
C ALA A 390 -22.61 -0.05 3.85
N ASN A 391 -23.11 -0.03 2.60
CA ASN A 391 -24.31 0.71 2.22
C ASN A 391 -25.52 0.33 3.07
N LYS A 392 -25.74 -0.99 3.23
CA LYS A 392 -26.83 -1.52 4.04
C LYS A 392 -26.71 -1.06 5.49
N LYS A 393 -25.51 -1.10 6.07
CA LYS A 393 -25.27 -0.68 7.46
C LYS A 393 -25.40 0.82 7.67
N ILE A 394 -24.94 1.62 6.71
CA ILE A 394 -25.08 3.07 6.76
C ILE A 394 -26.54 3.48 6.63
N ASN A 395 -27.30 2.92 5.68
CA ASN A 395 -28.74 3.20 5.57
C ASN A 395 -29.48 2.88 6.87
N GLN A 396 -29.22 1.70 7.47
CA GLN A 396 -29.81 1.30 8.75
C GLN A 396 -29.46 2.29 9.88
N LEU A 397 -28.18 2.66 10.00
CA LEU A 397 -27.72 3.58 11.04
C LEU A 397 -28.31 4.98 10.86
N VAL A 398 -28.35 5.49 9.62
CA VAL A 398 -28.92 6.81 9.31
C VAL A 398 -30.42 6.84 9.62
N ASP A 399 -31.17 5.82 9.22
CA ASP A 399 -32.60 5.69 9.55
C ASP A 399 -32.81 5.72 11.06
N TYR A 400 -31.96 5.01 11.80
CA TYR A 400 -32.02 4.99 13.25
C TYR A 400 -31.72 6.35 13.88
N ILE A 401 -30.63 7.00 13.47
CA ILE A 401 -30.22 8.31 14.00
C ILE A 401 -31.34 9.34 13.75
N LEU A 402 -31.80 9.46 12.50
CA LEU A 402 -32.82 10.45 12.12
C LEU A 402 -34.16 10.20 12.84
N ALA A 403 -34.53 8.94 13.09
CA ALA A 403 -35.77 8.61 13.78
C ALA A 403 -35.72 8.82 15.31
N ASN A 404 -34.52 8.82 15.91
CA ASN A 404 -34.37 8.81 17.37
C ASN A 404 -33.66 10.07 17.93
N SER A 405 -33.12 10.96 17.10
CA SER A 405 -32.53 12.21 17.56
C SER A 405 -33.62 13.25 17.89
N GLU A 406 -33.60 13.76 19.13
CA GLU A 406 -34.55 14.80 19.58
C GLU A 406 -34.40 16.12 18.80
N LYS A 407 -33.16 16.45 18.39
CA LYS A 407 -32.82 17.61 17.58
C LYS A 407 -32.28 17.13 16.24
N PRO A 408 -32.56 17.82 15.12
CA PRO A 408 -31.97 17.48 13.84
C PRO A 408 -30.44 17.40 13.95
N PRO A 409 -29.83 16.22 13.71
CA PRO A 409 -28.40 16.01 13.89
C PRO A 409 -27.62 16.57 12.69
N ILE A 410 -26.30 16.72 12.86
CA ILE A 410 -25.35 16.93 11.78
C ILE A 410 -24.66 15.59 11.51
N ILE A 411 -24.76 15.05 10.29
CA ILE A 411 -24.18 13.74 9.94
C ILE A 411 -23.25 13.90 8.75
N LEU A 412 -21.99 13.50 8.92
CA LEU A 412 -20.99 13.41 7.88
C LEU A 412 -20.64 11.94 7.69
N ILE A 413 -20.84 11.43 6.48
CA ILE A 413 -20.39 10.10 6.07
C ILE A 413 -19.32 10.32 5.01
N GLN A 414 -18.10 9.88 5.28
CA GLN A 414 -16.96 10.24 4.46
C GLN A 414 -15.99 9.07 4.29
N GLY A 415 -15.43 8.90 3.10
CA GLY A 415 -14.21 8.12 2.89
C GLY A 415 -12.99 8.92 3.35
N ASP A 416 -12.02 8.28 3.98
CA ASP A 416 -10.73 8.91 4.30
C ASP A 416 -9.84 9.06 3.05
N HIS A 417 -9.93 8.11 2.11
CA HIS A 417 -9.38 8.16 0.76
C HIS A 417 -10.18 7.25 -0.19
N GLY A 418 -9.78 7.22 -1.46
CA GLY A 418 -10.36 6.31 -2.45
C GLY A 418 -9.71 4.92 -2.43
N TYR A 419 -9.84 4.19 -3.55
CA TYR A 419 -9.28 2.85 -3.69
C TYR A 419 -7.74 2.88 -3.68
N LEU A 420 -7.13 2.24 -2.68
CA LEU A 420 -5.69 2.13 -2.55
C LEU A 420 -5.10 1.09 -3.50
N SER A 421 -4.21 1.55 -4.38
CA SER A 421 -3.23 0.73 -5.06
C SER A 421 -1.83 1.20 -4.68
N GLN A 422 -0.79 0.40 -4.96
CA GLN A 422 0.58 0.83 -4.69
C GLN A 422 0.86 2.17 -5.39
N ALA A 423 1.14 3.20 -4.60
CA ALA A 423 1.37 4.54 -5.12
C ALA A 423 2.63 4.51 -6.03
N PRO A 424 2.51 4.90 -7.31
CA PRO A 424 3.64 4.90 -8.23
C PRO A 424 4.63 6.00 -7.88
N LYS A 425 5.89 5.92 -8.32
CA LYS A 425 6.81 7.06 -8.11
C LYS A 425 6.35 8.32 -8.83
N ILE A 426 5.69 8.16 -9.98
CA ILE A 426 5.11 9.23 -10.78
C ILE A 426 3.64 8.88 -11.01
N PRO A 427 2.71 9.64 -10.41
CA PRO A 427 1.28 9.34 -10.48
C PRO A 427 0.68 9.63 -11.84
N ASN A 428 -0.03 8.68 -12.44
CA ASN A 428 -0.86 8.99 -13.61
C ASN A 428 -2.27 9.41 -13.20
N THR A 429 -2.99 10.04 -14.14
CA THR A 429 -4.37 10.52 -13.95
C THR A 429 -5.31 9.45 -13.40
N THR A 430 -5.28 8.24 -13.97
CA THR A 430 -6.15 7.14 -13.56
C THR A 430 -5.93 6.72 -12.10
N GLN A 431 -4.68 6.63 -11.67
CA GLN A 431 -4.34 6.25 -10.30
C GLN A 431 -4.74 7.33 -9.30
N ILE A 432 -4.50 8.60 -9.63
CA ILE A 432 -4.98 9.71 -8.79
C ILE A 432 -6.49 9.66 -8.65
N LYS A 433 -7.22 9.53 -9.77
CA LYS A 433 -8.68 9.50 -9.73
C LYS A 433 -9.18 8.41 -8.79
N LYS A 434 -8.69 7.18 -8.94
CA LYS A 434 -9.05 6.05 -8.07
C LYS A 434 -8.72 6.27 -6.60
N SER A 435 -7.53 6.78 -6.28
CA SER A 435 -7.05 6.84 -4.90
C SER A 435 -7.49 8.08 -4.11
N TYR A 436 -7.95 9.13 -4.79
CA TYR A 436 -8.38 10.37 -4.14
C TYR A 436 -9.88 10.60 -4.19
N SER A 437 -10.63 9.95 -5.09
CA SER A 437 -12.09 10.04 -5.09
C SER A 437 -12.66 9.33 -3.86
N ASN A 438 -13.05 10.10 -2.85
CA ASN A 438 -13.65 9.60 -1.62
C ASN A 438 -15.15 9.94 -1.59
N LEU A 439 -15.98 9.05 -1.06
CA LEU A 439 -17.38 9.40 -0.75
C LEU A 439 -17.38 10.55 0.26
N SER A 440 -18.20 11.58 0.03
CA SER A 440 -18.52 12.57 1.07
C SER A 440 -20.00 12.91 1.00
N ALA A 441 -20.74 12.62 2.07
CA ALA A 441 -22.17 12.88 2.17
C ALA A 441 -22.48 13.62 3.46
N TYR A 442 -23.26 14.70 3.34
CA TYR A 442 -23.55 15.61 4.43
C TYR A 442 -25.06 15.74 4.65
N TYR A 443 -25.52 15.42 5.85
CA TYR A 443 -26.83 15.81 6.33
C TYR A 443 -26.67 17.03 7.23
N LEU A 444 -27.01 18.20 6.69
CA LEU A 444 -26.92 19.49 7.35
C LEU A 444 -28.33 20.09 7.49
N PRO A 445 -28.90 20.18 8.71
CA PRO A 445 -30.26 20.67 8.91
C PRO A 445 -30.42 22.17 8.57
N GLY A 446 -31.64 22.59 8.20
CA GLY A 446 -31.92 23.97 7.85
C GLY A 446 -31.19 24.41 6.57
N THR A 447 -30.56 25.59 6.59
CA THR A 447 -29.87 26.19 5.42
C THR A 447 -28.43 25.71 5.24
N GLY A 448 -27.96 24.76 6.04
CA GLY A 448 -26.57 24.30 5.96
C GLY A 448 -26.24 23.62 4.63
N LYS A 449 -27.22 22.91 4.05
CA LYS A 449 -27.09 22.28 2.73
C LYS A 449 -26.77 23.29 1.62
N ASP A 450 -27.32 24.51 1.71
CA ASP A 450 -27.12 25.58 0.73
C ASP A 450 -25.69 26.16 0.74
N LYS A 451 -24.88 25.80 1.74
CA LYS A 451 -23.46 26.20 1.84
C LYS A 451 -22.51 25.21 1.20
N LEU A 452 -22.97 23.99 0.91
CA LEU A 452 -22.16 22.95 0.29
C LEU A 452 -22.00 23.22 -1.21
N TYR A 453 -20.90 22.73 -1.77
CA TYR A 453 -20.54 22.90 -3.18
C TYR A 453 -19.86 21.64 -3.70
N GLU A 454 -19.72 21.50 -5.02
CA GLU A 454 -19.40 20.23 -5.67
C GLU A 454 -18.01 19.65 -5.40
N THR A 455 -17.04 20.48 -5.02
CA THR A 455 -15.62 20.10 -4.81
C THR A 455 -15.17 20.16 -3.35
N ILE A 456 -16.09 20.35 -2.39
CA ILE A 456 -15.71 20.53 -0.98
C ILE A 456 -14.84 19.37 -0.48
N THR A 457 -13.70 19.71 0.10
CA THR A 457 -12.75 18.72 0.63
C THR A 457 -12.94 18.47 2.14
N PRO A 458 -12.49 17.31 2.67
CA PRO A 458 -12.55 16.98 4.09
C PRO A 458 -11.97 18.04 5.05
N ALA A 459 -10.92 18.76 4.65
CA ALA A 459 -10.33 19.83 5.44
C ALA A 459 -11.31 21.01 5.66
N ASN A 460 -12.27 21.21 4.75
CA ASN A 460 -13.27 22.27 4.78
C ASN A 460 -14.59 21.87 5.47
N SER A 461 -14.81 20.58 5.75
CA SER A 461 -16.07 20.08 6.32
C SER A 461 -16.42 20.76 7.66
N PHE A 462 -15.53 20.68 8.65
CA PHE A 462 -15.77 21.28 9.96
C PHE A 462 -15.62 22.80 9.95
N ARG A 463 -14.86 23.35 9.01
CA ARG A 463 -14.75 24.80 8.78
C ARG A 463 -16.11 25.40 8.44
N LEU A 464 -16.77 24.81 7.45
CA LEU A 464 -18.11 25.20 7.02
C LEU A 464 -19.13 25.01 8.14
N ILE A 465 -19.09 23.85 8.84
CA ILE A 465 -20.02 23.55 9.93
C ILE A 465 -19.87 24.52 11.09
N PHE A 466 -18.63 24.80 11.51
CA PHE A 466 -18.36 25.72 12.61
C PHE A 466 -18.75 27.15 12.28
N ASP A 467 -18.44 27.62 11.06
CA ASP A 467 -18.82 28.96 10.64
C ASP A 467 -20.35 29.09 10.54
N HIS A 468 -21.03 28.08 10.01
CA HIS A 468 -22.49 28.14 9.80
C HIS A 468 -23.30 27.97 11.09
N TYR A 469 -23.03 26.93 11.89
CA TYR A 469 -23.86 26.59 13.05
C TYR A 469 -23.37 27.22 14.35
N PHE A 470 -22.08 27.50 14.45
CA PHE A 470 -21.47 28.00 15.69
C PHE A 470 -21.00 29.46 15.57
N GLY A 471 -21.03 30.05 14.38
CA GLY A 471 -20.68 31.45 14.16
C GLY A 471 -19.19 31.74 14.27
N THR A 472 -18.33 30.74 14.02
CA THR A 472 -16.89 30.98 13.90
C THR A 472 -16.56 31.76 12.62
N GLN A 473 -15.31 32.22 12.49
CA GLN A 473 -14.84 32.98 11.33
C GLN A 473 -13.61 32.32 10.72
N LEU A 474 -13.67 31.01 10.52
CA LEU A 474 -12.53 30.24 10.07
C LEU A 474 -12.30 30.44 8.57
N GLY A 475 -13.36 30.53 7.75
CA GLY A 475 -13.33 30.75 6.29
C GLY A 475 -12.75 29.59 5.47
N LEU A 476 -13.27 29.26 4.30
CA LEU A 476 -12.83 28.06 3.56
C LEU A 476 -11.35 28.15 3.09
N LEU A 477 -10.66 27.01 3.09
CA LEU A 477 -9.38 26.82 2.42
C LEU A 477 -9.60 26.56 0.93
N GLU A 478 -8.60 26.82 0.10
CA GLU A 478 -8.56 26.33 -1.29
C GLU A 478 -8.65 24.80 -1.28
N ASP A 479 -9.44 24.17 -2.15
CA ASP A 479 -9.66 22.72 -2.18
C ASP A 479 -8.48 21.99 -2.85
N ILE A 480 -7.46 21.67 -2.06
CA ILE A 480 -6.21 21.07 -2.54
C ILE A 480 -6.10 19.63 -2.06
N SER A 481 -5.78 18.73 -2.98
CA SER A 481 -5.28 17.38 -2.68
C SER A 481 -3.77 17.33 -2.83
N TYR A 482 -3.10 16.60 -1.94
CA TYR A 482 -1.65 16.46 -1.92
C TYR A 482 -1.21 15.03 -2.22
N TYR A 483 -0.29 14.91 -3.15
CA TYR A 483 0.45 13.70 -3.46
C TYR A 483 1.60 13.52 -2.48
N SER A 484 1.58 12.41 -1.74
CA SER A 484 2.72 12.00 -0.93
C SER A 484 3.66 11.18 -1.79
N ILE A 485 4.89 11.68 -1.97
CA ILE A 485 5.87 10.96 -2.79
C ILE A 485 6.19 9.63 -2.09
N PRO A 486 6.01 8.47 -2.75
CA PRO A 486 6.28 7.19 -2.15
C PRO A 486 7.78 7.02 -1.92
N HIS A 487 8.20 7.10 -0.67
CA HIS A 487 9.55 6.76 -0.23
C HIS A 487 9.74 5.24 -0.29
N THR A 488 9.92 4.68 -1.50
CA THR A 488 10.19 3.24 -1.74
C THR A 488 9.56 2.31 -0.69
N PHE A 489 8.25 2.41 -0.49
CA PHE A 489 7.55 1.40 0.29
C PHE A 489 7.48 0.15 -0.58
N TRP A 490 7.95 -0.96 -0.01
CA TRP A 490 7.86 -2.33 -0.55
C TRP A 490 8.88 -2.75 -1.63
N SER A 491 10.17 -2.79 -1.27
CA SER A 491 11.06 -3.84 -1.80
C SER A 491 11.56 -4.70 -0.64
N ALA A 492 11.01 -5.91 -0.54
CA ALA A 492 11.46 -6.94 0.35
C ALA A 492 12.95 -7.25 0.12
N LYS A 493 13.69 -7.43 1.23
CA LYS A 493 15.05 -8.00 1.34
C LYS A 493 16.21 -7.20 0.74
N PHE A 494 17.03 -6.68 1.65
CA PHE A 494 18.48 -6.46 1.51
C PHE A 494 18.96 -5.67 0.29
N SER A 495 18.68 -4.37 0.28
CA SER A 495 19.61 -3.28 -0.08
C SER A 495 18.78 -2.01 -0.15
N ARG A 496 18.77 -1.22 0.93
CA ARG A 496 18.24 0.14 0.86
C ARG A 496 19.25 0.96 0.06
N PRO A 497 18.89 1.55 -1.10
CA PRO A 497 19.70 2.64 -1.64
C PRO A 497 19.74 3.75 -0.57
N LYS A 498 20.87 4.44 -0.42
CA LYS A 498 20.97 5.71 0.35
C LYS A 498 20.15 6.85 -0.31
N GLU A 499 19.13 6.52 -1.09
CA GLU A 499 18.32 7.51 -1.81
C GLU A 499 17.36 8.16 -0.84
N SER A 500 17.52 9.48 -0.71
CA SER A 500 16.71 10.42 0.08
C SER A 500 16.49 10.03 1.54
N SER A 501 17.46 10.40 2.38
CA SER A 501 17.17 10.89 3.72
C SER A 501 16.21 12.08 3.61
N GLY A 502 14.91 11.87 3.81
CA GLY A 502 13.97 12.97 3.65
C GLY A 502 12.68 12.69 4.38
N ALA A 503 12.21 13.71 5.09
CA ALA A 503 10.85 13.80 5.56
C ALA A 503 9.83 13.46 4.47
N ARG A 504 8.63 13.03 4.86
CA ARG A 504 7.48 13.00 3.95
C ARG A 504 7.23 14.38 3.36
N LYS A 505 7.28 14.47 2.03
CA LYS A 505 7.05 15.68 1.26
C LYS A 505 5.78 15.53 0.42
N PHE A 506 5.11 16.66 0.21
CA PHE A 506 3.84 16.72 -0.49
C PHE A 506 3.91 17.64 -1.71
N ILE A 507 3.26 17.22 -2.80
CA ILE A 507 3.08 18.00 -4.03
C ILE A 507 1.59 18.17 -4.26
N SER A 508 1.13 19.38 -4.58
CA SER A 508 -0.28 19.58 -4.93
C SER A 508 -0.65 18.79 -6.17
N ILE A 509 -1.80 18.13 -6.14
CA ILE A 509 -2.35 17.41 -7.27
C ILE A 509 -3.19 18.40 -8.07
N PRO A 510 -3.08 18.41 -9.41
CA PRO A 510 -3.99 19.19 -10.22
C PRO A 510 -5.46 18.87 -9.94
N ASP A 511 -6.33 19.83 -10.23
CA ASP A 511 -7.77 19.60 -10.20
C ASP A 511 -8.15 18.44 -11.11
N GLU A 512 -9.17 17.68 -10.71
CA GLU A 512 -9.62 16.51 -11.46
C GLU A 512 -9.98 16.86 -12.90
N ASP A 513 -10.63 18.01 -13.09
CA ASP A 513 -10.99 18.60 -14.39
C ASP A 513 -9.76 18.98 -15.24
N LEU A 514 -8.60 19.18 -14.64
CA LEU A 514 -7.34 19.43 -15.37
C LEU A 514 -6.58 18.14 -15.67
N LEU A 515 -6.80 17.06 -14.92
CA LEU A 515 -6.07 15.79 -15.14
C LEU A 515 -6.35 15.17 -16.52
N PHE A 516 -7.47 15.54 -17.17
CA PHE A 516 -7.78 15.15 -18.56
C PHE A 516 -6.84 15.79 -19.59
N HIS A 517 -6.19 16.92 -19.26
CA HIS A 517 -5.15 17.55 -20.08
C HIS A 517 -3.78 16.84 -19.98
N GLY A 518 -3.73 15.71 -19.28
CA GLY A 518 -2.57 14.84 -19.22
C GLY A 518 -1.38 15.48 -18.51
N PRO A 519 -0.14 15.27 -18.99
CA PRO A 519 1.08 15.73 -18.33
C PRO A 519 1.14 17.25 -18.08
N SER A 520 0.44 18.06 -18.87
CA SER A 520 0.47 19.53 -18.78
C SER A 520 -0.14 20.09 -17.49
N ALA A 521 -1.15 19.42 -16.93
CA ALA A 521 -1.74 19.83 -15.66
C ALA A 521 -0.73 19.66 -14.51
N TRP A 522 0.06 18.58 -14.57
CA TRP A 522 1.10 18.31 -13.59
C TRP A 522 2.26 19.30 -13.67
N THR A 523 2.66 19.74 -14.87
CA THR A 523 3.76 20.71 -15.00
C THR A 523 3.45 22.01 -14.27
N ASN A 524 2.24 22.55 -14.39
CA ASN A 524 1.85 23.79 -13.72
C ASN A 524 1.89 23.66 -12.19
N SER A 525 1.36 22.56 -11.65
CA SER A 525 1.36 22.30 -10.21
C SER A 525 2.78 22.13 -9.66
N LEU A 526 3.65 21.45 -10.40
CA LEU A 526 5.05 21.24 -10.05
C LEU A 526 5.87 22.52 -10.16
N GLU A 527 5.64 23.34 -11.18
CA GLU A 527 6.26 24.66 -11.32
C GLU A 527 5.89 25.56 -10.13
N LYS A 528 4.61 25.62 -9.72
CA LYS A 528 4.19 26.35 -8.51
C LYS A 528 4.90 25.82 -7.26
N THR A 529 4.94 24.50 -7.09
CA THR A 529 5.63 23.84 -5.96
C THR A 529 7.13 24.20 -5.93
N ILE A 530 7.79 24.24 -7.09
CA ILE A 530 9.21 24.57 -7.23
C ILE A 530 9.47 26.06 -7.02
N LEU A 531 8.54 26.94 -7.40
CA LEU A 531 8.62 28.37 -7.09
C LEU A 531 8.60 28.61 -5.58
N GLU A 532 7.76 27.88 -4.85
CA GLU A 532 7.70 27.93 -3.38
C GLU A 532 8.91 27.24 -2.71
N LYS A 533 9.39 26.14 -3.29
CA LYS A 533 10.53 25.35 -2.78
C LYS A 533 11.52 24.97 -3.89
N PRO A 534 12.47 25.87 -4.24
CA PRO A 534 13.39 25.66 -5.36
C PRO A 534 14.36 24.49 -5.20
N ASP A 535 14.59 24.04 -3.96
CA ASP A 535 15.48 22.95 -3.56
C ASP A 535 14.77 21.58 -3.48
N PHE A 536 13.48 21.51 -3.82
CA PHE A 536 12.70 20.26 -3.81
C PHE A 536 13.09 19.32 -4.97
N VAL A 537 14.14 18.53 -4.74
CA VAL A 537 14.73 17.59 -5.71
C VAL A 537 13.69 16.72 -6.42
N GLU A 538 12.79 16.08 -5.66
CA GLU A 538 11.82 15.15 -6.22
C GLU A 538 10.80 15.83 -7.13
N ALA A 539 10.42 17.09 -6.84
CA ALA A 539 9.56 17.88 -7.71
C ALA A 539 10.24 18.17 -9.06
N HIS A 540 11.54 18.49 -9.08
CA HIS A 540 12.31 18.65 -10.32
C HIS A 540 12.38 17.35 -11.14
N ILE A 541 12.51 16.20 -10.48
CA ILE A 541 12.52 14.89 -11.13
C ILE A 541 11.17 14.62 -11.82
N MET A 542 10.08 14.83 -11.09
CA MET A 542 8.71 14.66 -11.61
C MET A 542 8.43 15.66 -12.75
N LEU A 543 8.85 16.93 -12.59
CA LEU A 543 8.66 17.96 -13.60
C LEU A 543 9.35 17.56 -14.91
N GLY A 544 10.60 17.08 -14.83
CA GLY A 544 11.31 16.61 -16.00
C GLY A 544 10.62 15.43 -16.70
N LYS A 545 10.01 14.51 -15.93
CA LYS A 545 9.24 13.40 -16.51
C LYS A 545 8.01 13.91 -17.27
N TYR A 546 7.22 14.79 -16.67
CA TYR A 546 6.02 15.30 -17.33
C TYR A 546 6.36 16.18 -18.54
N TYR A 547 7.43 16.96 -18.49
CA TYR A 547 7.95 17.65 -19.67
C TYR A 547 8.31 16.67 -20.80
N ALA A 548 8.99 15.58 -20.49
CA ALA A 548 9.33 14.57 -21.50
C ALA A 548 8.08 13.89 -22.09
N GLU A 549 7.05 13.64 -21.28
CA GLU A 549 5.76 13.11 -21.75
C GLU A 549 5.00 14.12 -22.62
N SER A 550 5.13 15.41 -22.34
CA SER A 550 4.68 16.53 -23.19
C SER A 550 5.60 16.82 -24.39
N GLN A 551 6.61 15.99 -24.65
CA GLN A 551 7.63 16.19 -25.71
C GLN A 551 8.46 17.49 -25.58
N ARG A 552 8.44 18.13 -24.41
CA ARG A 552 9.26 19.30 -24.03
C ARG A 552 10.63 18.87 -23.53
N PHE A 553 11.41 18.26 -24.43
CA PHE A 553 12.66 17.58 -24.06
C PHE A 553 13.77 18.50 -23.49
N PRO A 554 13.99 19.72 -24.02
CA PRO A 554 14.99 20.63 -23.44
C PRO A 554 14.69 20.98 -21.98
N GLU A 555 13.42 21.28 -21.67
CA GLU A 555 12.98 21.57 -20.30
C GLU A 555 13.06 20.33 -19.41
N ALA A 556 12.76 19.14 -19.96
CA ALA A 556 12.92 17.87 -19.25
C ALA A 556 14.36 17.63 -18.80
N ILE A 557 15.32 17.81 -19.71
CA ILE A 557 16.75 17.68 -19.41
C ILE A 557 17.16 18.71 -18.35
N ALA A 558 16.78 19.98 -18.53
CA ALA A 558 17.11 21.04 -17.57
C ALA A 558 16.58 20.75 -16.16
N ALA A 559 15.36 20.22 -16.04
CA ALA A 559 14.78 19.85 -14.75
C ALA A 559 15.54 18.70 -14.08
N TRP A 560 15.89 17.64 -14.83
CA TRP A 560 16.68 16.53 -14.27
C TRP A 560 18.12 16.93 -13.94
N GLU A 561 18.75 17.78 -14.76
CA GLU A 561 20.07 18.35 -14.45
C GLU A 561 20.02 19.23 -13.21
N LYS A 562 18.95 20.01 -13.03
CA LYS A 562 18.72 20.78 -11.80
C LYS A 562 18.56 19.86 -10.60
N ALA A 563 17.83 18.76 -10.72
CA ALA A 563 17.72 17.74 -9.67
C ALA A 563 19.10 17.15 -9.31
N LEU A 564 19.96 16.86 -10.29
CA LEU A 564 21.33 16.40 -10.07
C LEU A 564 22.27 17.47 -9.50
N TYR A 565 22.02 18.74 -9.79
CA TYR A 565 22.74 19.86 -9.19
C TYR A 565 22.41 19.99 -7.70
N LEU A 566 21.14 19.88 -7.35
CA LEU A 566 20.66 19.93 -5.96
C LEU A 566 21.06 18.67 -5.17
N ASN A 567 21.05 17.51 -5.81
CA ASN A 567 21.47 16.25 -5.23
C ASN A 567 22.18 15.37 -6.29
N SER A 568 23.50 15.32 -6.21
CA SER A 568 24.35 14.57 -7.15
C SER A 568 24.14 13.06 -7.14
N ASP A 569 23.48 12.56 -6.10
CA ASP A 569 23.27 11.13 -5.82
C ASP A 569 21.85 10.69 -6.21
N SER A 570 21.08 11.56 -6.88
CA SER A 570 19.73 11.24 -7.33
C SER A 570 19.70 10.23 -8.47
N THR A 571 19.48 8.96 -8.12
CA THR A 571 19.35 7.84 -9.08
C THR A 571 18.24 8.08 -10.11
N TRP A 572 17.07 8.57 -9.70
CA TRP A 572 15.95 8.76 -10.62
C TRP A 572 16.22 9.84 -11.67
N ALA A 573 16.92 10.91 -11.31
CA ALA A 573 17.35 11.91 -12.27
C ALA A 573 18.32 11.30 -13.30
N TYR A 574 19.29 10.48 -12.87
CA TYR A 574 20.17 9.74 -13.79
C TYR A 574 19.40 8.76 -14.68
N ILE A 575 18.45 8.00 -14.12
CA ILE A 575 17.64 7.05 -14.86
C ILE A 575 16.91 7.76 -16.00
N TYR A 576 16.15 8.81 -15.68
CA TYR A 576 15.35 9.48 -16.70
C TYR A 576 16.19 10.22 -17.76
N LEU A 577 17.31 10.86 -17.37
CA LEU A 577 18.26 11.43 -18.33
C LEU A 577 18.86 10.38 -19.25
N ALA A 578 19.33 9.25 -18.70
CA ALA A 578 19.91 8.17 -19.48
C ALA A 578 18.89 7.54 -20.43
N GLU A 579 17.68 7.26 -19.95
CA GLU A 579 16.59 6.72 -20.78
C GLU A 579 16.23 7.66 -21.93
N HIS A 580 16.14 8.96 -21.65
CA HIS A 580 15.90 9.97 -22.68
C HIS A 580 17.00 9.96 -23.75
N TYR A 581 18.28 10.00 -23.35
CA TYR A 581 19.39 9.97 -24.31
C TYR A 581 19.47 8.65 -25.11
N ILE A 582 19.10 7.51 -24.51
CA ILE A 582 18.96 6.23 -25.23
C ILE A 582 17.85 6.33 -26.28
N GLN A 583 16.69 6.90 -25.92
CA GLN A 583 15.54 7.03 -26.81
C GLN A 583 15.86 7.90 -28.03
N VAL A 584 16.54 9.03 -27.85
CA VAL A 584 16.99 9.89 -28.95
C VAL A 584 18.27 9.39 -29.64
N ARG A 585 18.74 8.18 -29.30
CA ARG A 585 19.94 7.52 -29.84
C ARG A 585 21.25 8.31 -29.65
N ASN A 586 21.28 9.24 -28.69
CA ASN A 586 22.49 9.94 -28.28
C ASN A 586 23.28 9.06 -27.29
N PHE A 587 23.90 8.00 -27.83
CA PHE A 587 24.57 7.00 -27.01
C PHE A 587 25.83 7.51 -26.30
N SER A 588 26.46 8.57 -26.78
CA SER A 588 27.62 9.18 -26.11
C SER A 588 27.21 9.85 -24.79
N MET A 589 26.14 10.65 -24.81
CA MET A 589 25.59 11.24 -23.59
C MET A 589 24.99 10.18 -22.67
N ALA A 590 24.24 9.21 -23.21
CA ALA A 590 23.71 8.11 -22.41
C ALA A 590 24.81 7.32 -21.68
N LEU A 591 25.93 7.04 -22.36
CA LEU A 591 27.09 6.39 -21.76
C LEU A 591 27.70 7.24 -20.64
N LYS A 592 27.91 8.54 -20.89
CA LYS A 592 28.46 9.47 -19.89
C LYS A 592 27.58 9.55 -18.63
N ILE A 593 26.26 9.68 -18.80
CA ILE A 593 25.30 9.78 -17.70
C ILE A 593 25.25 8.47 -16.91
N THR A 594 25.17 7.30 -17.57
CA THR A 594 25.13 6.00 -16.89
C THR A 594 26.44 5.68 -16.17
N GLN A 595 27.59 6.01 -16.74
CA GLN A 595 28.90 5.88 -16.07
C GLN A 595 28.99 6.77 -14.83
N ARG A 596 28.52 8.02 -14.94
CA ARG A 596 28.44 8.93 -13.77
C ARG A 596 27.53 8.36 -12.69
N ALA A 597 26.34 7.88 -13.05
CA ALA A 597 25.40 7.25 -12.11
C ALA A 597 26.03 6.07 -11.35
N ILE A 598 26.79 5.21 -12.04
CA ILE A 598 27.51 4.07 -11.44
C ILE A 598 28.67 4.53 -10.56
N SER A 599 29.38 5.60 -10.95
CA SER A 599 30.48 6.16 -10.13
C SER A 599 29.99 6.73 -8.80
N VAL A 600 28.79 7.32 -8.79
CA VAL A 600 28.17 7.88 -7.59
C VAL A 600 27.58 6.77 -6.71
N ASN A 601 26.82 5.85 -7.30
CA ASN A 601 26.27 4.72 -6.57
C ASN A 601 26.39 3.42 -7.39
N PRO A 602 27.44 2.61 -7.13
CA PRO A 602 27.70 1.38 -7.88
C PRO A 602 26.78 0.23 -7.51
N ASN A 603 26.02 0.33 -6.41
CA ASN A 603 25.15 -0.74 -5.90
C ASN A 603 23.67 -0.56 -6.29
N VAL A 604 23.39 0.24 -7.32
CA VAL A 604 22.05 0.38 -7.91
C VAL A 604 21.96 -0.47 -9.17
N ALA A 605 21.12 -1.51 -9.16
CA ALA A 605 21.00 -2.44 -10.28
C ALA A 605 20.49 -1.76 -11.56
N GLU A 606 19.58 -0.79 -11.43
CA GLU A 606 18.99 -0.01 -12.51
C GLU A 606 20.05 0.75 -13.32
N ASN A 607 21.07 1.30 -12.65
CA ASN A 607 22.17 2.01 -13.32
C ASN A 607 22.99 1.06 -14.23
N HIS A 608 23.26 -0.16 -13.76
CA HIS A 608 23.94 -1.18 -14.57
C HIS A 608 23.04 -1.73 -15.68
N ALA A 609 21.73 -1.87 -15.44
CA ALA A 609 20.78 -2.28 -16.47
C ALA A 609 20.69 -1.23 -17.60
N LEU A 610 20.69 0.06 -17.26
CA LEU A 610 20.73 1.15 -18.24
C LEU A 610 22.03 1.15 -19.04
N LEU A 611 23.18 0.97 -18.38
CA LEU A 611 24.45 0.81 -19.08
C LEU A 611 24.42 -0.40 -20.04
N GLY A 612 23.84 -1.52 -19.60
CA GLY A 612 23.60 -2.70 -20.43
C GLY A 612 22.72 -2.38 -21.64
N LYS A 613 21.68 -1.55 -21.48
CA LYS A 613 20.80 -1.08 -22.57
C LYS A 613 21.54 -0.19 -23.58
N VAL A 614 22.44 0.69 -23.10
CA VAL A 614 23.31 1.48 -23.98
C VAL A 614 24.20 0.57 -24.82
N PHE A 615 24.92 -0.38 -24.20
CA PHE A 615 25.80 -1.29 -24.94
C PHE A 615 25.05 -2.25 -25.85
N LEU A 616 23.85 -2.70 -25.45
CA LEU A 616 22.97 -3.50 -26.31
C LEU A 616 22.60 -2.73 -27.58
N SER A 617 22.31 -1.44 -27.45
CA SER A 617 21.99 -0.54 -28.58
C SER A 617 23.22 -0.29 -29.47
N LEU A 618 24.42 -0.25 -28.89
CA LEU A 618 25.71 -0.19 -29.59
C LEU A 618 26.16 -1.54 -30.17
N LYS A 619 25.41 -2.63 -29.92
CA LYS A 619 25.75 -4.01 -30.28
C LYS A 619 27.07 -4.53 -29.69
N ASP A 620 27.57 -3.92 -28.61
CA ASP A 620 28.72 -4.41 -27.86
C ASP A 620 28.28 -5.55 -26.92
N LYS A 621 28.40 -6.79 -27.42
CA LYS A 621 27.92 -8.00 -26.74
C LYS A 621 28.54 -8.20 -25.36
N GLU A 622 29.85 -8.03 -25.24
CA GLU A 622 30.57 -8.34 -24.01
C GLU A 622 30.16 -7.37 -22.89
N LYS A 623 30.20 -6.07 -23.17
CA LYS A 623 29.85 -5.05 -22.17
C LYS A 623 28.37 -5.03 -21.84
N ALA A 624 27.49 -5.27 -22.82
CA ALA A 624 26.05 -5.37 -22.58
C ALA A 624 25.73 -6.50 -21.61
N LEU A 625 26.21 -7.72 -21.89
CA LEU A 625 25.95 -8.88 -21.04
C LEU A 625 26.57 -8.71 -19.66
N SER A 626 27.82 -8.24 -19.56
CA SER A 626 28.48 -7.97 -18.27
C SER A 626 27.69 -6.99 -17.41
N SER A 627 27.15 -5.92 -18.00
CA SER A 627 26.37 -4.91 -17.28
C SER A 627 25.02 -5.47 -16.78
N TYR A 628 24.30 -6.23 -17.61
CA TYR A 628 23.07 -6.89 -17.18
C TYR A 628 23.30 -8.00 -16.14
N GLU A 629 24.41 -8.73 -16.24
CA GLU A 629 24.82 -9.72 -15.23
C GLU A 629 25.10 -9.06 -13.88
N LYS A 630 25.79 -7.91 -13.87
CA LYS A 630 25.99 -7.09 -12.67
C LYS A 630 24.68 -6.61 -12.08
N ALA A 631 23.76 -6.10 -12.89
CA ALA A 631 22.43 -5.67 -12.44
C ALA A 631 21.67 -6.82 -11.73
N ALA A 632 21.67 -8.01 -12.35
CA ALA A 632 21.03 -9.21 -11.77
C ALA A 632 21.75 -9.76 -10.53
N LEU A 633 23.06 -9.52 -10.39
CA LEU A 633 23.83 -9.88 -9.20
C LEU A 633 23.51 -8.94 -8.03
N ILE A 634 23.47 -7.64 -8.27
CA ILE A 634 23.16 -6.61 -7.26
C ILE A 634 21.73 -6.79 -6.76
N SER A 635 20.77 -6.94 -7.68
CA SER A 635 19.37 -7.16 -7.34
C SER A 635 18.82 -8.35 -8.15
N PRO A 636 18.80 -9.56 -7.55
CA PRO A 636 18.23 -10.78 -8.13
C PRO A 636 16.70 -10.74 -8.31
N SER A 637 16.19 -9.79 -9.09
CA SER A 637 14.77 -9.50 -9.25
C SER A 637 14.20 -9.99 -10.59
N SER A 638 12.86 -10.12 -10.65
CA SER A 638 12.15 -10.50 -11.87
C SER A 638 12.47 -9.61 -13.07
N ILE A 639 12.63 -8.30 -12.86
CA ILE A 639 12.93 -7.34 -13.92
C ILE A 639 14.37 -7.46 -14.41
N ASN A 640 15.35 -7.66 -13.52
CA ASN A 640 16.74 -7.81 -13.92
C ASN A 640 16.99 -9.15 -14.63
N TYR A 641 16.36 -10.24 -14.18
CA TYR A 641 16.39 -11.50 -14.91
C TYR A 641 15.68 -11.41 -16.27
N MET A 642 14.60 -10.62 -16.38
CA MET A 642 13.97 -10.34 -17.66
C MET A 642 14.95 -9.64 -18.61
N ASN A 643 15.49 -8.49 -18.20
CA ASN A 643 16.40 -7.70 -19.02
C ASN A 643 17.63 -8.50 -19.47
N LEU A 644 18.24 -9.27 -18.56
CA LEU A 644 19.36 -10.15 -18.89
C LEU A 644 18.97 -11.26 -19.89
N GLY A 645 17.79 -11.88 -19.70
CA GLY A 645 17.28 -12.87 -20.64
C GLY A 645 17.05 -12.29 -22.04
N SER A 646 16.51 -11.07 -22.12
CA SER A 646 16.32 -10.33 -23.38
C SER A 646 17.64 -9.99 -24.06
N ALA A 647 18.65 -9.56 -23.30
CA ALA A 647 19.99 -9.32 -23.83
C ALA A 647 20.61 -10.61 -24.39
N TYR A 648 20.51 -11.74 -23.68
CA TYR A 648 20.96 -13.03 -24.21
C TYR A 648 20.24 -13.43 -25.50
N ALA A 649 18.93 -13.18 -25.60
CA ALA A 649 18.15 -13.49 -26.80
C ALA A 649 18.61 -12.66 -28.01
N VAL A 650 18.85 -11.36 -27.84
CA VAL A 650 19.36 -10.46 -28.90
C VAL A 650 20.69 -10.96 -29.47
N PHE A 651 21.57 -11.54 -28.65
CA PHE A 651 22.85 -12.09 -29.08
C PHE A 651 22.82 -13.59 -29.42
N GLY A 652 21.63 -14.18 -29.63
CA GLY A 652 21.46 -15.57 -30.08
C GLY A 652 21.70 -16.65 -29.02
N LEU A 653 21.81 -16.27 -27.74
CA LEU A 653 22.08 -17.19 -26.63
C LEU A 653 20.78 -17.76 -26.02
N SER A 654 19.98 -18.44 -26.86
CA SER A 654 18.60 -18.85 -26.53
C SER A 654 18.48 -19.73 -25.29
N LYS A 655 19.46 -20.61 -25.00
CA LYS A 655 19.46 -21.43 -23.76
C LYS A 655 19.56 -20.57 -22.50
N LYS A 656 20.46 -19.56 -22.52
CA LYS A 656 20.63 -18.63 -21.38
C LYS A 656 19.44 -17.67 -21.24
N ALA A 657 18.86 -17.24 -22.36
CA ALA A 657 17.64 -16.44 -22.36
C ALA A 657 16.47 -17.17 -21.68
N LYS A 658 16.16 -18.41 -22.11
CA LYS A 658 15.10 -19.24 -21.51
C LYS A 658 15.32 -19.45 -20.01
N SER A 659 16.56 -19.70 -19.58
CA SER A 659 16.90 -19.89 -18.17
C SER A 659 16.59 -18.64 -17.33
N ASN A 660 17.00 -17.46 -17.79
CA ASN A 660 16.76 -16.21 -17.06
C ASN A 660 15.28 -15.79 -17.05
N TRP A 661 14.53 -15.99 -18.13
CA TRP A 661 13.09 -15.73 -18.09
C TRP A 661 12.33 -16.68 -17.16
N ARG A 662 12.75 -17.94 -17.04
CA ARG A 662 12.23 -18.85 -16.00
C ARG A 662 12.57 -18.36 -14.58
N LYS A 663 13.76 -17.81 -14.35
CA LYS A 663 14.10 -17.16 -13.07
C LYS A 663 13.22 -15.94 -12.80
N SER A 664 12.95 -15.13 -13.84
CA SER A 664 12.07 -13.96 -13.76
C SER A 664 10.65 -14.33 -13.33
N ILE A 665 10.08 -15.41 -13.91
CA ILE A 665 8.77 -15.97 -13.52
C ILE A 665 8.79 -16.55 -12.10
N LYS A 666 9.87 -17.25 -11.72
CA LYS A 666 10.02 -17.78 -10.36
C LYS A 666 10.06 -16.66 -9.31
N SER A 667 10.67 -15.51 -9.66
CA SER A 667 10.75 -14.34 -8.79
C SER A 667 9.44 -13.55 -8.73
N ASN A 668 8.72 -13.43 -9.85
CA ASN A 668 7.40 -12.82 -9.91
C ASN A 668 6.53 -13.61 -10.91
N PRO A 669 5.59 -14.45 -10.42
CA PRO A 669 4.69 -15.22 -11.28
C PRO A 669 3.79 -14.35 -12.17
N SER A 670 3.62 -13.06 -11.87
CA SER A 670 2.79 -12.13 -12.66
C SER A 670 3.56 -11.43 -13.78
N ASN A 671 4.83 -11.78 -14.03
CA ASN A 671 5.60 -11.20 -15.13
C ASN A 671 5.15 -11.74 -16.51
N HIS A 672 4.13 -11.10 -17.09
CA HIS A 672 3.57 -11.43 -18.40
C HIS A 672 4.60 -11.31 -19.55
N GLU A 673 5.57 -10.40 -19.46
CA GLU A 673 6.59 -10.22 -20.50
C GLU A 673 7.56 -11.41 -20.57
N ALA A 674 7.90 -12.01 -19.42
CA ALA A 674 8.72 -13.22 -19.37
C ALA A 674 8.01 -14.43 -19.99
N TYR A 675 6.71 -14.59 -19.72
CA TYR A 675 5.89 -15.60 -20.38
C TYR A 675 5.80 -15.39 -21.89
N PHE A 676 5.53 -14.15 -22.34
CA PHE A 676 5.51 -13.79 -23.76
C PHE A 676 6.84 -14.13 -24.46
N ASN A 677 7.97 -13.73 -23.87
CA ASN A 677 9.28 -13.96 -24.47
C ASN A 677 9.64 -15.46 -24.54
N LEU A 678 9.27 -16.26 -23.54
CA LEU A 678 9.38 -17.72 -23.62
C LEU A 678 8.52 -18.28 -24.74
N GLY A 679 7.25 -17.88 -24.83
CA GLY A 679 6.32 -18.28 -25.89
C GLY A 679 6.88 -17.96 -27.28
N ARG A 680 7.45 -16.76 -27.43
CA ARG A 680 8.11 -16.31 -28.68
C ARG A 680 9.27 -17.20 -29.07
N ILE A 681 10.21 -17.50 -28.17
CA ILE A 681 11.33 -18.39 -28.52
C ILE A 681 10.82 -19.81 -28.84
N PHE A 682 9.83 -20.34 -28.11
CA PHE A 682 9.28 -21.66 -28.44
C PHE A 682 8.64 -21.66 -29.84
N SER A 683 7.92 -20.60 -30.20
CA SER A 683 7.36 -20.39 -31.54
C SER A 683 8.45 -20.31 -32.61
N GLU A 684 9.51 -19.55 -32.38
CA GLU A 684 10.66 -19.44 -33.30
C GLU A 684 11.35 -20.80 -33.50
N THR A 685 11.39 -21.65 -32.45
CA THR A 685 11.89 -23.03 -32.52
C THR A 685 10.85 -24.05 -33.00
N LYS A 686 9.69 -23.61 -33.52
CA LYS A 686 8.57 -24.43 -34.00
C LYS A 686 7.94 -25.39 -32.98
N ASN A 687 8.19 -25.18 -31.69
CA ASN A 687 7.52 -25.91 -30.61
C ASN A 687 6.24 -25.15 -30.23
N TYR A 688 5.21 -25.30 -31.07
CA TYR A 688 3.99 -24.50 -31.00
C TYR A 688 3.13 -24.81 -29.78
N GLU A 689 3.10 -26.06 -29.31
CA GLU A 689 2.32 -26.45 -28.13
C GLU A 689 2.83 -25.75 -26.86
N GLU A 690 4.14 -25.74 -26.63
CA GLU A 690 4.73 -25.03 -25.50
C GLU A 690 4.58 -23.51 -25.67
N ALA A 691 4.69 -22.99 -26.89
CA ALA A 691 4.47 -21.58 -27.17
C ALA A 691 3.05 -21.14 -26.77
N ILE A 692 2.03 -21.91 -27.13
CA ILE A 692 0.63 -21.64 -26.77
C ILE A 692 0.46 -21.63 -25.25
N LYS A 693 0.99 -22.62 -24.52
CA LYS A 693 0.91 -22.66 -23.05
C LYS A 693 1.50 -21.41 -22.40
N PHE A 694 2.67 -20.97 -22.84
CA PHE A 694 3.31 -19.76 -22.30
C PHE A 694 2.55 -18.48 -22.67
N TYR A 695 2.00 -18.41 -23.88
CA TYR A 695 1.16 -17.29 -24.29
C TYR A 695 -0.16 -17.23 -23.51
N GLN A 696 -0.81 -18.36 -23.23
CA GLN A 696 -1.99 -18.41 -22.37
C GLN A 696 -1.68 -17.87 -20.96
N LYS A 697 -0.57 -18.27 -20.36
CA LYS A 697 -0.12 -17.71 -19.08
C LYS A 697 0.17 -16.20 -19.16
N ALA A 698 0.69 -15.70 -20.27
CA ALA A 698 0.88 -14.27 -20.45
C ALA A 698 -0.46 -13.51 -20.47
N ILE A 699 -1.52 -14.10 -21.06
CA ILE A 699 -2.87 -13.53 -21.09
C ILE A 699 -3.53 -13.59 -19.70
N GLU A 700 -3.35 -14.67 -18.95
CA GLU A 700 -3.86 -14.78 -17.57
C GLU A 700 -3.34 -13.63 -16.69
N GLN A 701 -2.08 -13.22 -16.89
CA GLN A 701 -1.47 -12.11 -16.14
C GLN A 701 -1.75 -10.74 -16.75
N LYS A 702 -2.01 -10.66 -18.07
CA LYS A 702 -2.36 -9.44 -18.78
C LYS A 702 -3.45 -9.73 -19.82
N PRO A 703 -4.74 -9.59 -19.44
CA PRO A 703 -5.87 -9.99 -20.29
C PRO A 703 -5.99 -9.24 -21.63
N ASP A 704 -5.43 -8.04 -21.72
CA ASP A 704 -5.47 -7.16 -22.89
C ASP A 704 -4.16 -7.18 -23.71
N TYR A 705 -3.35 -8.24 -23.59
CA TYR A 705 -2.02 -8.26 -24.19
C TYR A 705 -2.03 -8.51 -25.70
N LEU A 706 -2.27 -7.44 -26.48
CA LEU A 706 -2.39 -7.45 -27.93
C LEU A 706 -1.31 -8.26 -28.67
N LYS A 707 -0.03 -8.13 -28.26
CA LYS A 707 1.09 -8.86 -28.87
C LYS A 707 0.91 -10.38 -28.78
N VAL A 708 0.36 -10.88 -27.68
CA VAL A 708 0.14 -12.31 -27.48
C VAL A 708 -0.98 -12.82 -28.38
N PHE A 709 -2.10 -12.10 -28.46
CA PHE A 709 -3.22 -12.47 -29.34
C PHE A 709 -2.77 -12.56 -30.80
N TYR A 710 -2.01 -11.59 -31.29
CA TYR A 710 -1.48 -11.62 -32.66
C TYR A 710 -0.57 -12.84 -32.90
N ASN A 711 0.32 -13.17 -31.96
CA ASN A 711 1.20 -14.34 -32.08
C ASN A 711 0.45 -15.67 -31.97
N LEU A 712 -0.59 -15.76 -31.14
CA LEU A 712 -1.47 -16.93 -31.10
C LEU A 712 -2.22 -17.10 -32.42
N GLY A 713 -2.74 -16.01 -33.00
CA GLY A 713 -3.35 -16.03 -34.33
C GLY A 713 -2.41 -16.57 -35.41
N ILE A 714 -1.13 -16.17 -35.37
CA ILE A 714 -0.09 -16.71 -36.26
C ILE A 714 0.09 -18.22 -36.04
N ILE A 715 0.26 -18.65 -34.79
CA ILE A 715 0.49 -20.07 -34.48
C ILE A 715 -0.71 -20.91 -34.91
N TYR A 716 -1.94 -20.52 -34.56
CA TYR A 716 -3.14 -21.26 -34.96
C TYR A 716 -3.33 -21.28 -36.47
N SER A 717 -2.96 -20.21 -37.18
CA SER A 717 -2.94 -20.20 -38.65
C SER A 717 -1.93 -21.20 -39.22
N ILE A 718 -0.73 -21.32 -38.62
CA ILE A 718 0.28 -22.31 -39.03
C ILE A 718 -0.20 -23.74 -38.76
N LEU A 719 -0.91 -23.96 -37.65
CA LEU A 719 -1.49 -25.25 -37.28
C LEU A 719 -2.78 -25.59 -38.05
N ASN A 720 -3.19 -24.77 -39.03
CA ASN A 720 -4.44 -24.89 -39.79
C ASN A 720 -5.72 -24.89 -38.91
N LYS A 721 -5.64 -24.37 -37.69
CA LYS A 721 -6.75 -24.17 -36.77
C LYS A 721 -7.43 -22.83 -37.05
N THR A 722 -8.22 -22.85 -38.12
CA THR A 722 -8.84 -21.65 -38.71
C THR A 722 -9.68 -20.85 -37.72
N ASN A 723 -10.58 -21.50 -36.98
CA ASN A 723 -11.55 -20.81 -36.14
C ASN A 723 -10.86 -20.05 -35.01
N GLU A 724 -9.89 -20.70 -34.37
CA GLU A 724 -9.08 -20.10 -33.32
C GLU A 724 -8.23 -18.94 -33.87
N ALA A 725 -7.63 -19.08 -35.06
CA ALA A 725 -6.87 -18.01 -35.68
C ALA A 725 -7.74 -16.76 -35.94
N VAL A 726 -8.96 -16.95 -36.46
CA VAL A 726 -9.93 -15.86 -36.66
C VAL A 726 -10.28 -15.19 -35.33
N GLU A 727 -10.61 -15.97 -34.30
CA GLU A 727 -10.96 -15.45 -32.97
C GLU A 727 -9.84 -14.57 -32.39
N TYR A 728 -8.59 -15.03 -32.43
CA TYR A 728 -7.47 -14.28 -31.88
C TYR A 728 -7.14 -13.02 -32.68
N TYR A 729 -7.26 -13.03 -34.02
CA TYR A 729 -7.11 -11.79 -34.81
C TYR A 729 -8.26 -10.81 -34.57
N GLN A 730 -9.49 -11.28 -34.37
CA GLN A 730 -10.61 -10.41 -33.99
C GLN A 730 -10.39 -9.78 -32.61
N LYS A 731 -9.83 -10.51 -31.64
CA LYS A 731 -9.41 -9.93 -30.34
C LYS A 731 -8.36 -8.83 -30.50
N VAL A 732 -7.40 -8.98 -31.42
CA VAL A 732 -6.45 -7.90 -31.75
C VAL A 732 -7.17 -6.66 -32.28
N LEU A 733 -8.12 -6.85 -33.20
CA LEU A 733 -8.87 -5.78 -33.84
C LEU A 733 -9.90 -5.11 -32.90
N ALA A 734 -10.40 -5.83 -31.91
CA ALA A 734 -11.23 -5.25 -30.85
C ALA A 734 -10.42 -4.29 -29.96
N LEU A 735 -9.16 -4.61 -29.68
CA LEU A 735 -8.26 -3.75 -28.91
C LEU A 735 -7.63 -2.63 -29.74
N ASN A 736 -7.33 -2.89 -31.02
CA ASN A 736 -6.80 -1.91 -31.95
C ASN A 736 -7.42 -2.11 -33.35
N PRO A 737 -8.52 -1.37 -33.64
CA PRO A 737 -9.19 -1.44 -34.94
C PRO A 737 -8.32 -0.99 -36.12
N ASN A 738 -7.20 -0.30 -35.88
CA ASN A 738 -6.29 0.21 -36.91
C ASN A 738 -5.04 -0.67 -37.07
N HIS A 739 -5.06 -1.92 -36.58
CA HIS A 739 -3.92 -2.83 -36.68
C HIS A 739 -3.83 -3.48 -38.07
N MET A 740 -3.14 -2.81 -39.00
CA MET A 740 -3.01 -3.21 -40.42
C MET A 740 -2.64 -4.69 -40.61
N LEU A 741 -1.61 -5.19 -39.91
CA LEU A 741 -1.16 -6.58 -40.07
C LEU A 741 -2.19 -7.62 -39.58
N ALA A 742 -3.10 -7.24 -38.68
CA ALA A 742 -4.13 -8.15 -38.19
C ALA A 742 -5.26 -8.28 -39.21
N HIS A 743 -5.66 -7.17 -39.84
CA HIS A 743 -6.57 -7.20 -41.00
C HIS A 743 -6.01 -8.06 -42.14
N PHE A 744 -4.74 -7.87 -42.50
CA PHE A 744 -4.09 -8.68 -43.52
C PHE A 744 -4.05 -10.17 -43.15
N ALA A 745 -3.62 -10.50 -41.92
CA ALA A 745 -3.54 -11.89 -41.48
C ALA A 745 -4.91 -12.56 -41.36
N LEU A 746 -5.93 -11.83 -40.92
CA LEU A 746 -7.32 -12.30 -40.89
C LEU A 746 -7.84 -12.56 -42.31
N GLY A 747 -7.57 -11.66 -43.27
CA GLY A 747 -7.90 -11.87 -44.68
C GLY A 747 -7.27 -13.15 -45.23
N ASN A 748 -6.00 -13.43 -44.90
CA ASN A 748 -5.30 -14.66 -45.32
C ASN A 748 -5.96 -15.91 -44.77
N VAL A 749 -6.36 -15.90 -43.50
CA VAL A 749 -7.05 -17.04 -42.87
C VAL A 749 -8.42 -17.24 -43.52
N LEU A 750 -9.22 -16.18 -43.68
CA LEU A 750 -10.55 -16.24 -44.28
C LEU A 750 -10.53 -16.75 -45.72
N LEU A 751 -9.55 -16.31 -46.52
CA LEU A 751 -9.39 -16.78 -47.89
C LEU A 751 -9.06 -18.28 -47.93
N LYS A 752 -8.15 -18.75 -47.06
CA LYS A 752 -7.83 -20.19 -46.92
C LYS A 752 -9.04 -21.02 -46.46
N SER A 753 -9.98 -20.41 -45.75
CA SER A 753 -11.21 -21.05 -45.27
C SER A 753 -12.39 -20.90 -46.24
N ASN A 754 -12.12 -20.55 -47.49
CA ASN A 754 -13.11 -20.38 -48.55
C ASN A 754 -14.19 -19.33 -48.24
N LYS A 755 -13.78 -18.22 -47.60
CA LYS A 755 -14.63 -17.03 -47.34
C LYS A 755 -14.08 -15.78 -48.07
N PRO A 756 -14.01 -15.79 -49.41
CA PRO A 756 -13.32 -14.76 -50.19
C PRO A 756 -13.94 -13.36 -50.05
N GLU A 757 -15.26 -13.22 -49.89
CA GLU A 757 -15.92 -11.92 -49.72
C GLU A 757 -15.51 -11.22 -48.41
N SER A 758 -15.41 -12.01 -47.33
CA SER A 758 -14.93 -11.49 -46.04
C SER A 758 -13.45 -11.14 -46.10
N ALA A 759 -12.63 -11.97 -46.76
CA ALA A 759 -11.22 -11.69 -46.96
C ALA A 759 -10.98 -10.39 -47.74
N LEU A 760 -11.78 -10.16 -48.79
CA LEU A 760 -11.73 -8.95 -49.61
C LEU A 760 -11.92 -7.68 -48.76
N LEU A 761 -12.88 -7.69 -47.83
CA LEU A 761 -13.15 -6.56 -46.95
C LEU A 761 -11.96 -6.26 -46.03
N GLU A 762 -11.36 -7.31 -45.45
CA GLU A 762 -10.22 -7.18 -44.55
C GLU A 762 -8.96 -6.69 -45.28
N TYR A 763 -8.69 -7.15 -46.50
CA TYR A 763 -7.59 -6.61 -47.32
C TYR A 763 -7.81 -5.14 -47.70
N LYS A 764 -9.04 -4.73 -48.03
CA LYS A 764 -9.36 -3.31 -48.26
C LYS A 764 -9.11 -2.45 -47.03
N LYS A 765 -9.44 -2.92 -45.83
CA LYS A 765 -9.11 -2.23 -44.57
C LYS A 765 -7.61 -2.14 -44.35
N ALA A 766 -6.86 -3.21 -44.60
CA ALA A 766 -5.39 -3.21 -44.49
C ALA A 766 -4.74 -2.19 -45.45
N ILE A 767 -5.19 -2.14 -46.72
CA ILE A 767 -4.70 -1.17 -47.72
C ILE A 767 -5.11 0.25 -47.36
N LYS A 768 -6.30 0.48 -46.81
CA LYS A 768 -6.70 1.80 -46.32
C LYS A 768 -5.77 2.31 -45.21
N LEU A 769 -5.30 1.41 -44.34
CA LEU A 769 -4.39 1.74 -43.25
C LEU A 769 -2.93 1.91 -43.73
N ASN A 770 -2.52 1.16 -44.74
CA ASN A 770 -1.23 1.33 -45.41
C ASN A 770 -1.37 1.06 -46.92
N PRO A 771 -1.51 2.12 -47.74
CA PRO A 771 -1.67 1.99 -49.19
C PRO A 771 -0.52 1.28 -49.89
N ASP A 772 0.68 1.29 -49.31
CA ASP A 772 1.89 0.70 -49.92
C ASP A 772 2.15 -0.75 -49.45
N HIS A 773 1.22 -1.37 -48.73
CA HIS A 773 1.38 -2.74 -48.26
C HIS A 773 1.14 -3.76 -49.39
N ILE A 774 2.17 -3.97 -50.22
CA ILE A 774 2.17 -4.85 -51.39
C ILE A 774 1.54 -6.23 -51.13
N PRO A 775 1.83 -6.95 -50.02
CA PRO A 775 1.20 -8.25 -49.77
C PRO A 775 -0.33 -8.20 -49.70
N SER A 776 -0.90 -7.12 -49.16
CA SER A 776 -2.37 -6.95 -49.12
C SER A 776 -2.95 -6.64 -50.49
N ILE A 777 -2.25 -5.86 -51.33
CA ILE A 777 -2.68 -5.55 -52.70
C ILE A 777 -2.69 -6.83 -53.55
N VAL A 778 -1.60 -7.60 -53.50
CA VAL A 778 -1.49 -8.88 -54.22
C VAL A 778 -2.59 -9.85 -53.78
N ASN A 779 -2.83 -10.00 -52.47
CA ASN A 779 -3.86 -10.90 -51.98
C ASN A 779 -5.29 -10.37 -52.25
N LEU A 780 -5.48 -9.06 -52.35
CA LEU A 780 -6.73 -8.46 -52.82
C LEU A 780 -6.99 -8.82 -54.28
N GLY A 781 -6.01 -8.61 -55.17
CA GLY A 781 -6.10 -8.97 -56.59
C GLY A 781 -6.39 -10.47 -56.80
N HIS A 782 -5.69 -11.33 -56.06
CA HIS A 782 -5.96 -12.77 -56.06
C HIS A 782 -7.38 -13.10 -55.57
N THR A 783 -7.87 -12.43 -54.52
CA THR A 783 -9.22 -12.64 -54.00
C THR A 783 -10.29 -12.16 -55.00
N LEU A 784 -10.06 -11.05 -55.69
CA LEU A 784 -10.94 -10.55 -56.76
C LEU A 784 -11.02 -11.54 -57.92
N PHE A 785 -9.88 -12.15 -58.30
CA PHE A 785 -9.85 -13.21 -59.31
C PHE A 785 -10.66 -14.44 -58.88
N VAL A 786 -10.50 -14.90 -57.63
CA VAL A 786 -11.28 -16.01 -57.05
C VAL A 786 -12.79 -15.71 -57.04
N LEU A 787 -13.18 -14.44 -56.89
CA LEU A 787 -14.57 -13.98 -56.94
C LEU A 787 -15.10 -13.74 -58.37
N GLY A 788 -14.31 -14.01 -59.41
CA GLY A 788 -14.70 -13.80 -60.82
C GLY A 788 -14.66 -12.34 -61.28
N GLN A 789 -14.03 -11.43 -60.52
CA GLN A 789 -13.92 -10.00 -60.81
C GLN A 789 -12.61 -9.67 -61.56
N SER A 790 -12.38 -10.31 -62.70
CA SER A 790 -11.10 -10.32 -63.43
C SER A 790 -10.61 -8.92 -63.86
N ASP A 791 -11.50 -8.03 -64.30
CA ASP A 791 -11.12 -6.67 -64.72
C ASP A 791 -10.61 -5.82 -63.55
N GLN A 792 -11.16 -6.04 -62.36
CA GLN A 792 -10.76 -5.33 -61.15
C GLN A 792 -9.49 -5.94 -60.55
N ALA A 793 -9.32 -7.27 -60.68
CA ALA A 793 -8.09 -7.97 -60.33
C ALA A 793 -6.91 -7.55 -61.21
N GLN A 794 -7.12 -7.29 -62.51
CA GLN A 794 -6.05 -6.83 -63.42
C GLN A 794 -5.60 -5.39 -63.15
N LYS A 795 -6.51 -4.55 -62.65
CA LYS A 795 -6.24 -3.15 -62.27
C LYS A 795 -5.57 -3.01 -60.90
N THR A 796 -5.75 -3.99 -60.04
CA THR A 796 -5.21 -4.06 -58.67
C THR A 796 -3.83 -4.68 -58.72
#